data_AF-I2H691-F1
#
_entry.id   AF-I2H691-F1
#
_cell.length_a   1.000
_cell.length_b   1.000
_cell.length_c   1.000
_cell.angle_alpha   90.00
_cell.angle_beta   90.00
_cell.angle_gamma   90.00
#
_symmetry.space_group_name_H-M   'P 1'
#
loop_
_entity.id
_entity.type
_entity.pdbx_description
1 polymer ?
#
loop_
_entity_poly.entity_id
_entity_poly.type
_entity_poly.pdbx_seq_one_letter_code
_entity_poly.pdbx_strand_id
1 'polypeptide(L)'
;MQAKTQIIRKPKKLSNETLYYLANQYIDQAYKNSFKIQNESQLIQYYKLIQLSIELCSKLAASRSNFNIHKKNFILFKIVLLLLDNSINYKLIDSQLSTLINQLDLQKKNHYLQNNLHFNCIFVKLWNLPLWKGDPKQYNIALDDTLTYKSYLTTILHHSSHDFGINLQFSIISFIHLFWLIKLNKNKSLIDSTFKHLLSFNNSLPTNHSNFVWINYNSFISLVYLNYILQNNLIIPRVLQSNITSIQASPMSKNLKAWHLIIDLLFLIKRDSNITLKLNEIKSFFDSNSLNLSSLYLNFTTNDDNKLQISLNDIVLKIDLFSIFNYRNLTNILLFLQSISYLINSTEKNSNFALIYLPKIKKNILSIQLNLKSSKNVPLAFHDANQNWYSKFLNLIDFYSLWYDLILNNFTSLPLAKDNDPYFKLISTHLDSTNDNTLQLYQHIIDSPSISNSNSHLKLFALFNSYLILSSRLSQTNSSDDTHSIINKLNNTWSNLNSIFLSNSSNLFTKNNNYFVTFIILWISSHLQPFNSNPLPSTDKEKEFFISNLEKFYQQNSFYSTLTDSTSSSTSQFHLKKSLHLQILLNYIGTRLFEHDLTKISKISKTCFHYSMKFNFHYKFIYILGLWHLINSTSQLNEREIQKTKLN
;
A
#
# COMPACT_ATOMS: atom_id res chain seq x y z
N MET A 1 -13.18 -29.55 77.37
CA MET A 1 -12.46 -29.84 76.11
C MET A 1 -13.41 -30.50 75.13
N GLN A 2 -14.03 -29.74 74.23
CA GLN A 2 -14.79 -30.25 73.10
C GLN A 2 -14.12 -29.75 71.83
N ALA A 3 -13.47 -30.65 71.09
CA ALA A 3 -12.88 -30.34 69.80
C ALA A 3 -14.01 -30.19 68.77
N LYS A 4 -14.23 -28.97 68.28
CA LYS A 4 -15.04 -28.71 67.09
C LYS A 4 -14.32 -29.32 65.89
N THR A 5 -14.80 -30.47 65.43
CA THR A 5 -14.47 -31.03 64.12
C THR A 5 -15.00 -30.08 63.04
N GLN A 6 -14.11 -29.27 62.48
CA GLN A 6 -14.36 -28.57 61.23
C GLN A 6 -14.63 -29.62 60.15
N ILE A 7 -15.89 -29.70 59.70
CA ILE A 7 -16.27 -30.45 58.51
C ILE A 7 -15.61 -29.74 57.32
N ILE A 8 -14.45 -30.22 56.91
CA ILE A 8 -13.83 -29.87 55.64
C ILE A 8 -14.76 -30.40 54.55
N ARG A 9 -15.62 -29.54 54.00
CA ARG A 9 -16.39 -29.84 52.79
C ARG A 9 -15.40 -30.19 51.68
N LYS A 10 -15.31 -31.48 51.31
CA LYS A 10 -14.59 -31.90 50.09
C LYS A 10 -15.13 -31.06 48.92
N PRO A 11 -14.27 -30.42 48.11
CA PRO A 11 -14.74 -29.64 46.98
C PRO A 11 -15.55 -30.54 46.05
N LYS A 12 -16.80 -30.16 45.76
CA LYS A 12 -17.64 -30.85 44.78
C LYS A 12 -16.86 -30.96 43.47
N LYS A 13 -16.64 -32.18 42.97
CA LYS A 13 -16.08 -32.37 41.63
C LYS A 13 -17.03 -31.73 40.63
N LEU A 14 -16.58 -30.64 40.00
CA LEU A 14 -17.30 -29.96 38.93
C LEU A 14 -17.49 -30.92 37.76
N SER A 15 -18.65 -30.88 37.10
CA SER A 15 -18.90 -31.68 35.91
C SER A 15 -18.03 -31.19 34.75
N ASN A 16 -17.70 -32.07 33.81
CA ASN A 16 -16.89 -31.69 32.66
C ASN A 16 -17.53 -30.60 31.79
N GLU A 17 -18.85 -30.57 31.70
CA GLU A 17 -19.58 -29.50 31.01
C GLU A 17 -19.40 -28.17 31.74
N THR A 18 -19.52 -28.14 33.07
CA THR A 18 -19.28 -26.92 33.86
C THR A 18 -17.84 -26.41 33.71
N LEU A 19 -16.84 -27.30 33.63
CA LEU A 19 -15.46 -26.91 33.37
C LEU A 19 -15.28 -26.30 31.98
N TYR A 20 -15.97 -26.83 30.95
CA TYR A 20 -15.93 -26.29 29.60
C TYR A 20 -16.61 -24.92 29.52
N TYR A 21 -17.75 -24.75 30.18
CA TYR A 21 -18.41 -23.45 30.29
C TYR A 21 -17.57 -22.43 31.05
N LEU A 22 -16.91 -22.82 32.15
CA LEU A 22 -16.02 -21.94 32.91
C LEU A 22 -14.81 -21.50 32.07
N ALA A 23 -14.21 -22.41 31.30
CA ALA A 23 -13.13 -22.05 30.37
C ALA A 23 -13.59 -20.97 29.37
N ASN A 24 -14.77 -21.14 28.77
CA ASN A 24 -15.34 -20.16 27.85
C ASN A 24 -15.64 -18.82 28.53
N GLN A 25 -16.18 -18.84 29.75
CA GLN A 25 -16.44 -17.62 30.53
C GLN A 25 -15.17 -16.84 30.83
N TYR A 26 -14.06 -17.51 31.14
CA TYR A 26 -12.79 -16.83 31.36
C TYR A 26 -12.27 -16.16 30.08
N ILE A 27 -12.38 -16.82 28.92
CA ILE A 27 -12.04 -16.23 27.61
C ILE A 27 -12.91 -15.01 27.34
N ASP A 28 -14.24 -15.17 27.47
CA ASP A 28 -15.19 -14.10 27.21
C ASP A 28 -14.94 -12.90 28.13
N GLN A 29 -14.62 -13.15 29.40
CA GLN A 29 -14.31 -12.09 30.36
C GLN A 29 -12.97 -11.41 30.03
N ALA A 30 -11.95 -12.16 29.63
CA ALA A 30 -10.67 -11.60 29.19
C ALA A 30 -10.89 -10.70 27.97
N TYR A 31 -11.56 -11.21 26.94
CA TYR A 31 -11.79 -10.49 25.69
C TYR A 31 -12.82 -9.35 25.82
N LYS A 32 -13.71 -9.36 26.82
CA LYS A 32 -14.56 -8.20 27.16
C LYS A 32 -13.75 -7.07 27.80
N ASN A 33 -12.63 -7.38 28.42
CA ASN A 33 -11.80 -6.39 29.11
C ASN A 33 -10.53 -6.02 28.35
N SER A 34 -10.24 -6.65 27.21
CA SER A 34 -9.02 -6.43 26.41
C SER A 34 -8.82 -4.96 26.03
N PHE A 35 -9.87 -4.26 25.59
CA PHE A 35 -9.79 -2.84 25.23
C PHE A 35 -9.63 -1.87 26.41
N LYS A 36 -9.81 -2.33 27.66
CA LYS A 36 -9.73 -1.49 28.87
C LYS A 36 -8.35 -1.51 29.52
N ILE A 37 -7.42 -2.30 29.00
CA ILE A 37 -6.09 -2.47 29.59
C ILE A 37 -5.28 -1.20 29.34
N GLN A 38 -4.96 -0.50 30.43
CA GLN A 38 -4.17 0.74 30.44
C GLN A 38 -2.90 0.62 31.29
N ASN A 39 -2.80 -0.42 32.14
CA ASN A 39 -1.69 -0.61 33.05
C ASN A 39 -1.30 -2.09 33.19
N GLU A 40 -0.14 -2.32 33.79
CA GLU A 40 0.44 -3.66 33.98
C GLU A 40 -0.44 -4.58 34.82
N SER A 41 -1.10 -4.05 35.87
CA SER A 41 -1.97 -4.86 36.74
C SER A 41 -3.15 -5.47 35.98
N GLN A 42 -3.76 -4.71 35.05
CA GLN A 42 -4.85 -5.17 34.19
C GLN A 42 -4.35 -6.16 33.13
N LEU A 43 -3.13 -5.97 32.63
CA LEU A 43 -2.48 -6.89 31.70
C LEU A 43 -2.25 -8.27 32.35
N ILE A 44 -1.75 -8.29 33.59
CA ILE A 44 -1.58 -9.53 34.37
C ILE A 44 -2.92 -10.22 34.59
N GLN A 45 -3.97 -9.47 34.92
CA GLN A 45 -5.32 -10.04 35.09
C GLN A 45 -5.86 -10.65 33.79
N TYR A 46 -5.67 -9.98 32.66
CA TYR A 46 -6.06 -10.50 31.34
C TYR A 46 -5.37 -11.85 31.05
N TYR A 47 -4.05 -11.91 31.16
CA TYR A 47 -3.32 -13.16 30.89
C TYR A 47 -3.61 -14.26 31.91
N LYS A 48 -3.92 -13.90 33.16
CA LYS A 48 -4.37 -14.87 34.17
C LYS A 48 -5.70 -15.52 33.80
N LEU A 49 -6.66 -14.76 33.27
CA LEU A 49 -7.94 -15.31 32.77
C LEU A 49 -7.71 -16.26 31.60
N ILE A 50 -6.85 -15.88 30.64
CA ILE A 50 -6.48 -16.75 29.51
C ILE A 50 -5.78 -18.03 30.00
N GLN A 51 -4.84 -17.92 30.94
CA GLN A 51 -4.14 -19.06 31.53
C GLN A 51 -5.12 -20.03 32.22
N LEU A 52 -6.04 -19.52 33.04
CA LEU A 52 -7.07 -20.34 33.70
C LEU A 52 -7.94 -21.08 32.68
N SER A 53 -8.30 -20.44 31.56
CA SER A 53 -9.00 -21.13 30.48
C SER A 53 -8.15 -22.25 29.85
N ILE A 54 -6.87 -22.01 29.59
CA ILE A 54 -5.98 -23.02 28.99
C ILE A 54 -5.82 -24.21 29.93
N GLU A 55 -5.64 -23.97 31.23
CA GLU A 55 -5.52 -25.01 32.25
C GLU A 55 -6.81 -25.85 32.39
N LEU A 56 -7.98 -25.23 32.29
CA LEU A 56 -9.24 -25.96 32.31
C LEU A 56 -9.44 -26.80 31.05
N CYS A 57 -9.15 -26.24 29.88
CA CYS A 57 -9.22 -26.98 28.61
C CYS A 57 -8.21 -28.14 28.56
N SER A 58 -6.99 -27.96 29.08
CA SER A 58 -5.98 -29.02 29.13
C SER A 58 -6.38 -30.16 30.08
N LYS A 59 -6.96 -29.83 31.25
CA LYS A 59 -7.55 -30.82 32.16
C LYS A 59 -8.68 -31.61 31.49
N LEU A 60 -9.54 -30.96 30.71
CA LEU A 60 -10.60 -31.62 29.95
C LEU A 60 -10.04 -32.56 28.88
N ALA A 61 -9.04 -32.11 28.12
CA ALA A 61 -8.38 -32.91 27.09
C ALA A 61 -7.66 -34.14 27.68
N ALA A 62 -7.01 -33.99 28.84
CA ALA A 62 -6.30 -35.06 29.54
C ALA A 62 -7.23 -36.03 30.31
N SER A 63 -8.50 -35.67 30.54
CA SER A 63 -9.41 -36.50 31.32
C SER A 63 -9.71 -37.83 30.61
N ARG A 64 -9.66 -38.94 31.36
CA ARG A 64 -10.08 -40.29 30.93
C ARG A 64 -11.60 -40.43 30.74
N SER A 65 -12.34 -39.34 30.83
CA SER A 65 -13.81 -39.32 30.78
C SER A 65 -14.35 -39.59 29.36
N ASN A 66 -15.62 -40.02 29.29
CA ASN A 66 -16.41 -40.38 28.10
C ASN A 66 -16.68 -39.20 27.12
N PHE A 67 -15.75 -38.26 26.96
CA PHE A 67 -15.82 -37.34 25.84
C PHE A 67 -15.57 -38.11 24.54
N ASN A 68 -16.50 -37.96 23.61
CA ASN A 68 -16.29 -38.34 22.21
C ASN A 68 -14.94 -37.77 21.74
N ILE A 69 -14.11 -38.59 21.10
CA ILE A 69 -12.77 -38.26 20.59
C ILE A 69 -12.82 -36.96 19.77
N HIS A 70 -13.89 -36.74 19.00
CA HIS A 70 -14.10 -35.49 18.26
C HIS A 70 -14.11 -34.25 19.15
N LYS A 71 -14.84 -34.28 20.28
CA LYS A 71 -14.89 -33.15 21.24
C LYS A 71 -13.51 -32.90 21.85
N LYS A 72 -12.73 -33.94 22.13
CA LYS A 72 -11.35 -33.80 22.63
C LYS A 72 -10.45 -33.11 21.59
N ASN A 73 -10.52 -33.53 20.33
CA ASN A 73 -9.74 -32.92 19.24
C ASN A 73 -10.13 -31.44 19.02
N PHE A 74 -11.41 -31.10 19.10
CA PHE A 74 -11.87 -29.70 19.04
C PHE A 74 -11.39 -28.86 20.23
N ILE A 75 -11.40 -29.41 21.45
CA ILE A 75 -10.86 -28.72 22.64
C ILE A 75 -9.36 -28.48 22.47
N LEU A 76 -8.60 -29.47 21.97
CA LEU A 76 -7.17 -29.32 21.73
C LEU A 76 -6.88 -28.26 20.66
N PHE A 77 -7.63 -28.27 19.56
CA PHE A 77 -7.53 -27.22 18.53
C PHE A 77 -7.86 -25.83 19.10
N LYS A 78 -8.85 -25.72 19.99
CA LYS A 78 -9.16 -24.47 20.68
C LYS A 78 -8.00 -23.98 21.57
N ILE A 79 -7.31 -24.88 22.27
CA ILE A 79 -6.11 -24.53 23.06
C ILE A 79 -5.03 -23.96 22.13
N VAL A 80 -4.78 -24.61 20.99
CA VAL A 80 -3.83 -24.14 19.99
C VAL A 80 -4.15 -22.72 19.53
N LEU A 81 -5.42 -22.43 19.20
CA LEU A 81 -5.83 -21.08 18.79
C LEU A 81 -5.62 -20.05 19.91
N LEU A 82 -5.97 -20.38 21.16
CA LEU A 82 -5.78 -19.48 22.30
C LEU A 82 -4.29 -19.18 22.56
N LEU A 83 -3.44 -20.22 22.47
CA LEU A 83 -2.00 -20.06 22.61
C LEU A 83 -1.42 -19.22 21.47
N LEU A 84 -1.91 -19.40 20.25
CA LEU A 84 -1.46 -18.66 19.09
C LEU A 84 -1.82 -17.16 19.18
N ASP A 85 -3.02 -16.83 19.66
CA ASP A 85 -3.47 -15.44 19.81
C ASP A 85 -2.85 -14.71 21.03
N ASN A 86 -2.41 -15.44 22.06
CA ASN A 86 -2.05 -14.86 23.36
C ASN A 86 -0.66 -15.27 23.90
N SER A 87 0.14 -16.05 23.17
CA SER A 87 1.45 -16.52 23.65
C SER A 87 2.52 -16.56 22.55
N ILE A 88 3.78 -16.51 22.98
CA ILE A 88 4.97 -16.58 22.11
C ILE A 88 5.57 -18.00 22.08
N ASN A 89 4.94 -18.97 22.78
CA ASN A 89 5.49 -20.33 22.89
C ASN A 89 5.18 -21.17 21.63
N TYR A 90 5.72 -20.75 20.49
CA TYR A 90 5.46 -21.36 19.18
C TYR A 90 5.93 -22.81 19.09
N LYS A 91 6.93 -23.23 19.88
CA LYS A 91 7.37 -24.63 19.95
C LYS A 91 6.31 -25.54 20.55
N LEU A 92 5.65 -25.10 21.63
CA LEU A 92 4.55 -25.84 22.24
C LEU A 92 3.36 -25.93 21.28
N ILE A 93 3.04 -24.84 20.59
CA ILE A 93 1.96 -24.79 19.60
C ILE A 93 2.22 -25.79 18.46
N ASP A 94 3.42 -25.79 17.91
CA ASP A 94 3.82 -26.67 16.81
C ASP A 94 3.84 -28.16 17.22
N SER A 95 4.31 -28.45 18.44
CA SER A 95 4.23 -29.78 19.03
C SER A 95 2.78 -30.25 19.17
N GLN A 96 1.91 -29.44 19.76
CA GLN A 96 0.50 -29.78 19.95
C GLN A 96 -0.23 -29.94 18.61
N LEU A 97 0.01 -29.06 17.63
CA LEU A 97 -0.52 -29.18 16.28
C LEU A 97 -0.06 -30.48 15.61
N SER A 98 1.24 -30.80 15.68
CA SER A 98 1.77 -32.02 15.07
C SER A 98 1.19 -33.28 15.74
N THR A 99 1.02 -33.29 17.06
CA THR A 99 0.34 -34.40 17.75
C THR A 99 -1.12 -34.54 17.32
N LEU A 100 -1.84 -33.43 17.15
CA LEU A 100 -3.24 -33.44 16.73
C LEU A 100 -3.38 -33.91 15.28
N ILE A 101 -2.49 -33.47 14.38
CA ILE A 101 -2.45 -33.91 12.99
C ILE A 101 -2.22 -35.42 12.92
N ASN A 102 -1.21 -35.95 13.62
CA ASN A 102 -0.92 -37.39 13.65
C ASN A 102 -2.10 -38.20 14.22
N GLN A 103 -2.78 -37.70 15.24
CA GLN A 103 -3.98 -38.36 15.79
C GLN A 103 -5.13 -38.39 14.79
N LEU A 104 -5.34 -37.30 14.05
CA LEU A 104 -6.35 -37.23 13.00
C LEU A 104 -6.00 -38.12 11.81
N ASP A 105 -4.72 -38.23 11.46
CA ASP A 105 -4.22 -39.11 10.38
C ASP A 105 -4.53 -40.57 10.64
N LEU A 106 -4.30 -41.04 11.86
CA LEU A 106 -4.63 -42.41 12.28
C LEU A 106 -6.15 -42.69 12.23
N GLN A 107 -6.98 -41.64 12.27
CA GLN A 107 -8.44 -41.72 12.31
C GLN A 107 -9.10 -41.41 10.97
N LYS A 108 -8.34 -41.07 9.92
CA LYS A 108 -8.83 -40.58 8.60
C LYS A 108 -9.88 -41.44 7.90
N LYS A 109 -10.11 -42.68 8.33
CA LYS A 109 -10.86 -43.65 7.52
C LYS A 109 -12.37 -43.43 7.39
N ASN A 110 -13.09 -42.63 8.19
CA ASN A 110 -14.57 -42.62 8.08
C ASN A 110 -15.38 -41.35 8.50
N HIS A 111 -14.77 -40.19 8.84
CA HIS A 111 -15.57 -39.04 9.30
C HIS A 111 -15.23 -37.70 8.64
N TYR A 112 -16.23 -37.17 7.93
CA TYR A 112 -16.26 -35.86 7.30
C TYR A 112 -15.79 -34.70 8.21
N LEU A 113 -16.26 -34.64 9.46
CA LEU A 113 -15.87 -33.62 10.45
C LEU A 113 -14.37 -33.67 10.83
N GLN A 114 -13.75 -34.85 10.79
CA GLN A 114 -12.32 -35.00 11.07
C GLN A 114 -11.46 -34.49 9.92
N ASN A 115 -11.91 -34.68 8.67
CA ASN A 115 -11.21 -34.16 7.50
C ASN A 115 -11.16 -32.63 7.50
N ASN A 116 -12.26 -31.96 7.87
CA ASN A 116 -12.30 -30.50 8.00
C ASN A 116 -11.41 -30.00 9.15
N LEU A 117 -11.42 -30.66 10.31
CA LEU A 117 -10.55 -30.30 11.42
C LEU A 117 -9.07 -30.53 11.08
N HIS A 118 -8.74 -31.60 10.37
CA HIS A 118 -7.40 -31.90 9.88
C HIS A 118 -6.91 -30.81 8.92
N PHE A 119 -7.74 -30.39 7.96
CA PHE A 119 -7.40 -29.29 7.07
C PHE A 119 -7.22 -27.96 7.83
N ASN A 120 -8.06 -27.67 8.83
CA ASN A 120 -7.87 -26.50 9.69
C ASN A 120 -6.54 -26.54 10.46
N CYS A 121 -6.11 -27.71 10.95
CA CYS A 121 -4.81 -27.86 11.59
C CYS A 121 -3.65 -27.58 10.62
N ILE A 122 -3.74 -28.10 9.40
CA ILE A 122 -2.76 -27.82 8.33
C ILE A 122 -2.75 -26.34 7.98
N PHE A 123 -3.91 -25.71 7.83
CA PHE A 123 -4.02 -24.28 7.58
C PHE A 123 -3.34 -23.47 8.68
N VAL A 124 -3.60 -23.78 9.96
CA VAL A 124 -2.93 -23.09 11.08
C VAL A 124 -1.41 -23.30 11.02
N LYS A 125 -0.94 -24.50 10.69
CA LYS A 125 0.49 -24.82 10.59
C LYS A 125 1.18 -24.08 9.42
N LEU A 126 0.53 -24.01 8.25
CA LEU A 126 1.11 -23.43 7.04
C LEU A 126 0.90 -21.92 6.90
N TRP A 127 -0.12 -21.35 7.56
CA TRP A 127 -0.48 -19.92 7.43
C TRP A 127 -0.33 -19.15 8.75
N ASN A 128 -1.10 -19.50 9.79
CA ASN A 128 -1.13 -18.72 11.04
C ASN A 128 0.21 -18.77 11.78
N LEU A 129 0.73 -19.98 12.05
CA LEU A 129 1.92 -20.16 12.89
C LEU A 129 3.16 -19.44 12.34
N PRO A 130 3.51 -19.54 11.03
CA PRO A 130 4.65 -18.81 10.49
C PRO A 130 4.42 -17.29 10.54
N LEU A 131 3.20 -16.80 10.27
CA LEU A 131 2.87 -15.38 10.35
C LEU A 131 3.09 -14.81 11.76
N TRP A 132 2.68 -15.53 12.80
CA TRP A 132 2.89 -15.11 14.18
C TRP A 132 4.36 -15.15 14.60
N LYS A 133 5.15 -16.12 14.11
CA LYS A 133 6.60 -16.17 14.37
C LYS A 133 7.34 -14.95 13.78
N GLY A 134 6.87 -14.39 12.67
CA GLY A 134 7.39 -13.14 12.12
C GLY A 134 8.79 -13.21 11.46
N ASP A 135 9.39 -14.40 11.36
CA ASP A 135 10.79 -14.58 10.93
C ASP A 135 10.89 -15.05 9.45
N PRO A 136 11.69 -14.38 8.59
CA PRO A 136 11.98 -14.81 7.23
C PRO A 136 12.43 -16.27 7.08
N LYS A 137 13.17 -16.83 8.05
CA LYS A 137 13.56 -18.26 7.99
C LYS A 137 12.35 -19.17 8.09
N GLN A 138 11.41 -18.83 8.98
CA GLN A 138 10.18 -19.59 9.17
C GLN A 138 9.25 -19.47 7.96
N TYR A 139 9.26 -18.33 7.26
CA TYR A 139 8.54 -18.20 5.99
C TYR A 139 9.10 -19.10 4.88
N ASN A 140 10.43 -19.29 4.79
CA ASN A 140 10.99 -20.24 3.83
C ASN A 140 10.60 -21.69 4.17
N ILE A 141 10.65 -22.07 5.45
CA ILE A 141 10.17 -23.40 5.89
C ILE A 141 8.69 -23.58 5.52
N ALA A 142 7.85 -22.58 5.80
CA ALA A 142 6.44 -22.63 5.44
C ALA A 142 6.20 -22.72 3.93
N LEU A 143 7.04 -22.06 3.11
CA LEU A 143 6.98 -22.14 1.65
C LEU A 143 7.25 -23.59 1.19
N ASP A 144 8.30 -24.21 1.71
CA ASP A 144 8.69 -25.59 1.38
C ASP A 144 7.63 -26.60 1.85
N ASP A 145 7.14 -26.46 3.08
CA ASP A 145 6.04 -27.29 3.61
C ASP A 145 4.75 -27.12 2.80
N THR A 146 4.45 -25.90 2.34
CA THR A 146 3.28 -25.67 1.48
C THR A 146 3.47 -26.32 0.11
N LEU A 147 4.69 -26.30 -0.45
CA LEU A 147 5.01 -26.98 -1.71
C LEU A 147 4.86 -28.49 -1.61
N THR A 148 5.36 -29.11 -0.52
CA THR A 148 5.23 -30.55 -0.29
C THR A 148 3.77 -30.97 -0.10
N TYR A 149 2.97 -30.19 0.63
CA TYR A 149 1.55 -30.49 0.79
C TYR A 149 0.77 -30.27 -0.51
N LYS A 150 1.13 -29.24 -1.29
CA LYS A 150 0.56 -29.00 -2.62
C LYS A 150 0.85 -30.16 -3.57
N SER A 151 2.07 -30.68 -3.61
CA SER A 151 2.41 -31.83 -4.48
C SER A 151 1.66 -33.09 -4.06
N TYR A 152 1.51 -33.33 -2.75
CA TYR A 152 0.63 -34.38 -2.23
C TYR A 152 -0.81 -34.23 -2.74
N LEU A 153 -1.41 -33.05 -2.64
CA LEU A 153 -2.76 -32.80 -3.19
C LEU A 153 -2.81 -33.02 -4.71
N THR A 154 -1.78 -32.63 -5.45
CA THR A 154 -1.69 -32.90 -6.91
C THR A 154 -1.72 -34.39 -7.20
N THR A 155 -0.98 -35.22 -6.45
CA THR A 155 -1.03 -36.68 -6.65
C THR A 155 -2.43 -37.24 -6.42
N ILE A 156 -3.16 -36.73 -5.43
CA ILE A 156 -4.53 -37.19 -5.18
C ILE A 156 -5.50 -36.71 -6.26
N LEU A 157 -5.34 -35.47 -6.74
CA LEU A 157 -6.15 -34.94 -7.85
C LEU A 157 -5.99 -35.74 -9.14
N HIS A 158 -4.80 -36.27 -9.43
CA HIS A 158 -4.59 -37.17 -10.57
C HIS A 158 -5.40 -38.47 -10.47
N HIS A 159 -5.63 -38.98 -9.25
CA HIS A 159 -6.39 -40.20 -9.02
C HIS A 159 -7.89 -39.96 -8.77
N SER A 160 -8.29 -38.73 -8.41
CA SER A 160 -9.65 -38.38 -7.99
C SER A 160 -10.04 -36.96 -8.43
N SER A 161 -9.93 -36.68 -9.73
CA SER A 161 -10.13 -35.35 -10.32
C SER A 161 -11.53 -34.76 -10.07
N HIS A 162 -12.52 -35.61 -9.79
CA HIS A 162 -13.90 -35.22 -9.50
C HIS A 162 -14.18 -34.88 -8.03
N ASP A 163 -13.22 -35.07 -7.11
CA ASP A 163 -13.44 -34.69 -5.71
C ASP A 163 -13.35 -33.17 -5.55
N PHE A 164 -14.52 -32.55 -5.38
CA PHE A 164 -14.64 -31.10 -5.22
C PHE A 164 -13.93 -30.59 -3.95
N GLY A 165 -13.93 -31.36 -2.85
CA GLY A 165 -13.29 -30.96 -1.60
C GLY A 165 -11.77 -30.84 -1.76
N ILE A 166 -11.16 -31.76 -2.49
CA ILE A 166 -9.70 -31.79 -2.75
C ILE A 166 -9.30 -30.66 -3.70
N ASN A 167 -10.09 -30.41 -4.75
CA ASN A 167 -9.90 -29.29 -5.65
C ASN A 167 -9.90 -27.93 -4.92
N LEU A 168 -10.80 -27.78 -3.94
CA LEU A 168 -10.93 -26.58 -3.13
C LEU A 168 -9.76 -26.42 -2.16
N GLN A 169 -9.36 -27.50 -1.48
CA GLN A 169 -8.15 -27.50 -0.64
C GLN A 169 -6.92 -27.14 -1.47
N PHE A 170 -6.77 -27.70 -2.67
CA PHE A 170 -5.67 -27.39 -3.57
C PHE A 170 -5.63 -25.91 -3.96
N SER A 171 -6.79 -25.30 -4.22
CA SER A 171 -6.89 -23.87 -4.51
C SER A 171 -6.43 -23.01 -3.32
N ILE A 172 -6.91 -23.31 -2.11
CA ILE A 172 -6.53 -22.58 -0.89
C ILE A 172 -5.03 -22.73 -0.61
N ILE A 173 -4.48 -23.95 -0.69
CA ILE A 173 -3.05 -24.20 -0.48
C ILE A 173 -2.21 -23.51 -1.56
N SER A 174 -2.69 -23.48 -2.81
CA SER A 174 -2.03 -22.74 -3.89
C SER A 174 -2.02 -21.23 -3.63
N PHE A 175 -3.08 -20.67 -3.03
CA PHE A 175 -3.09 -19.29 -2.57
C PHE A 175 -2.10 -19.04 -1.42
N ILE A 176 -2.00 -19.95 -0.45
CA ILE A 176 -1.01 -19.87 0.64
C ILE A 176 0.42 -19.89 0.08
N HIS A 177 0.69 -20.78 -0.88
CA HIS A 177 1.98 -20.86 -1.55
C HIS A 177 2.34 -19.54 -2.24
N LEU A 178 1.40 -19.00 -3.01
CA LEU A 178 1.53 -17.71 -3.67
C LEU A 178 1.81 -16.57 -2.66
N PHE A 179 1.09 -16.54 -1.54
CA PHE A 179 1.32 -15.57 -0.48
C PHE A 179 2.74 -15.64 0.07
N TRP A 180 3.28 -16.83 0.30
CA TRP A 180 4.66 -17.00 0.77
C TRP A 180 5.69 -16.53 -0.26
N LEU A 181 5.47 -16.79 -1.56
CA LEU A 181 6.31 -16.24 -2.62
C LEU A 181 6.34 -14.70 -2.57
N ILE A 182 5.18 -14.06 -2.36
CA ILE A 182 5.06 -12.61 -2.22
C ILE A 182 5.78 -12.10 -0.96
N LYS A 183 5.55 -12.74 0.19
CA LYS A 183 6.16 -12.34 1.46
C LYS A 183 7.68 -12.46 1.48
N LEU A 184 8.23 -13.47 0.81
CA LEU A 184 9.67 -13.67 0.65
C LEU A 184 10.27 -12.88 -0.51
N ASN A 185 9.45 -12.08 -1.24
CA ASN A 185 9.86 -11.29 -2.39
C ASN A 185 10.65 -12.12 -3.41
N LYS A 186 10.15 -13.33 -3.72
CA LYS A 186 10.74 -14.22 -4.75
C LYS A 186 10.58 -13.59 -6.15
N ASN A 187 11.11 -14.26 -7.17
CA ASN A 187 11.12 -13.73 -8.54
C ASN A 187 9.72 -13.28 -9.01
N LYS A 188 9.61 -12.04 -9.50
CA LYS A 188 8.35 -11.43 -9.97
C LYS A 188 7.68 -12.26 -11.06
N SER A 189 8.44 -12.88 -11.96
CA SER A 189 7.90 -13.72 -13.03
C SER A 189 7.25 -14.99 -12.51
N LEU A 190 7.85 -15.61 -11.49
CA LEU A 190 7.29 -16.78 -10.80
C LEU A 190 5.99 -16.42 -10.08
N ILE A 191 5.93 -15.24 -9.45
CA ILE A 191 4.71 -14.76 -8.79
C ILE A 191 3.60 -14.52 -9.83
N ASP A 192 3.90 -13.87 -10.96
CA ASP A 192 2.94 -13.66 -12.04
C ASP A 192 2.42 -14.98 -12.63
N SER A 193 3.31 -15.94 -12.91
CA SER A 193 2.90 -17.25 -13.46
C SER A 193 2.04 -18.04 -12.49
N THR A 194 2.35 -18.00 -11.18
CA THR A 194 1.55 -18.67 -10.15
C THR A 194 0.17 -18.03 -9.95
N PHE A 195 0.05 -16.69 -10.01
CA PHE A 195 -1.26 -16.02 -10.06
C PHE A 195 -2.10 -16.48 -11.26
N LYS A 196 -1.50 -16.48 -12.46
CA LYS A 196 -2.19 -16.90 -13.69
C LYS A 196 -2.68 -18.34 -13.61
N HIS A 197 -1.82 -19.25 -13.13
CA HIS A 197 -2.18 -20.65 -12.95
C HIS A 197 -3.32 -20.84 -11.94
N LEU A 198 -3.29 -20.13 -10.81
CA LEU A 198 -4.34 -20.23 -9.79
C LEU A 198 -5.70 -19.75 -10.34
N LEU A 199 -5.70 -18.61 -11.04
CA LEU A 199 -6.92 -18.06 -11.65
C LEU A 199 -7.46 -18.98 -12.76
N SER A 200 -6.60 -19.53 -13.62
CA SER A 200 -7.02 -20.48 -14.67
C SER A 200 -7.58 -21.77 -14.07
N PHE A 201 -6.94 -22.32 -13.03
CA PHE A 201 -7.41 -23.50 -12.33
C PHE A 201 -8.81 -23.26 -11.75
N ASN A 202 -9.02 -22.16 -11.01
CA ASN A 202 -10.31 -21.89 -10.42
C ASN A 202 -11.42 -21.67 -11.46
N ASN A 203 -11.10 -21.10 -12.62
CA ASN A 203 -12.06 -20.91 -13.71
C ASN A 203 -12.45 -22.24 -14.38
N SER A 204 -11.62 -23.28 -14.28
CA SER A 204 -11.92 -24.63 -14.81
C SER A 204 -12.73 -25.53 -13.88
N LEU A 205 -13.01 -25.11 -12.64
CA LEU A 205 -13.74 -25.94 -11.68
C LEU A 205 -15.23 -26.02 -12.05
N PRO A 206 -15.87 -27.20 -11.95
CA PRO A 206 -17.26 -27.39 -12.34
C PRO A 206 -18.19 -26.53 -11.46
N THR A 207 -18.87 -25.58 -12.09
CA THR A 207 -19.75 -24.58 -11.45
C THR A 207 -21.15 -25.14 -11.17
N ASN A 208 -21.26 -26.28 -10.48
CA ASN A 208 -22.56 -26.81 -10.04
C ASN A 208 -23.10 -26.07 -8.79
N HIS A 209 -22.28 -25.23 -8.16
CA HIS A 209 -22.64 -24.38 -7.02
C HIS A 209 -22.77 -22.92 -7.45
N SER A 210 -23.64 -22.16 -6.77
CA SER A 210 -24.00 -20.77 -7.09
C SER A 210 -22.80 -19.96 -7.57
N ASN A 211 -22.82 -19.57 -8.87
CA ASN A 211 -21.76 -18.81 -9.53
C ASN A 211 -21.21 -17.66 -8.67
N PHE A 212 -22.06 -17.05 -7.85
CA PHE A 212 -21.73 -15.96 -6.94
C PHE A 212 -20.57 -16.24 -5.96
N VAL A 213 -20.47 -17.43 -5.38
CA VAL A 213 -19.43 -17.74 -4.37
C VAL A 213 -18.05 -17.82 -5.02
N TRP A 214 -17.94 -18.57 -6.13
CA TRP A 214 -16.70 -18.69 -6.88
C TRP A 214 -16.28 -17.36 -7.52
N ILE A 215 -17.26 -16.56 -7.99
CA ILE A 215 -17.01 -15.19 -8.43
C ILE A 215 -16.36 -14.38 -7.30
N ASN A 216 -16.88 -14.43 -6.07
CA ASN A 216 -16.29 -13.69 -4.94
C ASN A 216 -14.87 -14.17 -4.60
N TYR A 217 -14.61 -15.48 -4.65
CA TYR A 217 -13.28 -16.02 -4.38
C TYR A 217 -12.25 -15.64 -5.47
N ASN A 218 -12.64 -15.75 -6.75
CA ASN A 218 -11.78 -15.32 -7.86
C ASN A 218 -11.59 -13.80 -7.88
N SER A 219 -12.61 -13.04 -7.48
CA SER A 219 -12.52 -11.59 -7.29
C SER A 219 -11.54 -11.24 -6.18
N PHE A 220 -11.59 -11.95 -5.04
CA PHE A 220 -10.64 -11.81 -3.96
C PHE A 220 -9.19 -12.05 -4.44
N ILE A 221 -8.92 -13.17 -5.14
CA ILE A 221 -7.58 -13.48 -5.67
C ILE A 221 -7.12 -12.40 -6.68
N SER A 222 -8.02 -11.95 -7.56
CA SER A 222 -7.72 -10.91 -8.55
C SER A 222 -7.39 -9.57 -7.88
N LEU A 223 -8.09 -9.21 -6.80
CA LEU A 223 -7.81 -8.00 -6.02
C LEU A 223 -6.49 -8.11 -5.25
N VAL A 224 -6.15 -9.27 -4.72
CA VAL A 224 -4.81 -9.55 -4.16
C VAL A 224 -3.74 -9.36 -5.24
N TYR A 225 -3.99 -9.86 -6.45
CA TYR A 225 -3.03 -9.70 -7.55
C TYR A 225 -2.85 -8.23 -7.95
N LEU A 226 -3.95 -7.49 -8.09
CA LEU A 226 -3.89 -6.05 -8.37
C LEU A 226 -3.14 -5.28 -7.28
N ASN A 227 -3.36 -5.63 -6.00
CA ASN A 227 -2.66 -4.99 -4.90
C ASN A 227 -1.14 -5.29 -4.94
N TYR A 228 -0.75 -6.52 -5.29
CA TYR A 228 0.64 -6.89 -5.51
C TYR A 228 1.28 -6.11 -6.68
N ILE A 229 0.58 -5.99 -7.81
CA ILE A 229 1.01 -5.19 -8.98
C ILE A 229 1.19 -3.73 -8.56
N LEU A 230 0.21 -3.18 -7.85
CA LEU A 230 0.25 -1.80 -7.37
C LEU A 230 1.44 -1.59 -6.43
N GLN A 231 1.64 -2.46 -5.43
CA GLN A 231 2.73 -2.36 -4.46
C GLN A 231 4.11 -2.37 -5.15
N ASN A 232 4.28 -3.19 -6.19
CA ASN A 232 5.54 -3.34 -6.92
C ASN A 232 5.69 -2.43 -8.14
N ASN A 233 4.77 -1.47 -8.33
CA ASN A 233 4.74 -0.53 -9.46
C ASN A 233 4.74 -1.24 -10.82
N LEU A 234 4.01 -2.34 -10.95
CA LEU A 234 3.90 -3.08 -12.21
C LEU A 234 2.71 -2.59 -13.05
N ILE A 235 2.76 -2.84 -14.35
CA ILE A 235 1.66 -2.65 -15.28
C ILE A 235 0.70 -3.84 -15.14
N ILE A 236 -0.59 -3.55 -15.14
CA ILE A 236 -1.66 -4.55 -15.13
C ILE A 236 -1.55 -5.41 -16.40
N PRO A 237 -1.37 -6.74 -16.30
CA PRO A 237 -1.37 -7.62 -17.46
C PRO A 237 -2.73 -7.64 -18.15
N ARG A 238 -2.75 -7.75 -19.49
CA ARG A 238 -4.00 -7.78 -20.29
C ARG A 238 -4.97 -8.89 -19.83
N VAL A 239 -4.45 -10.07 -19.49
CA VAL A 239 -5.23 -11.21 -18.98
C VAL A 239 -5.95 -10.88 -17.67
N LEU A 240 -5.30 -10.10 -16.79
CA LEU A 240 -5.93 -9.66 -15.56
C LEU A 240 -6.99 -8.59 -15.85
N GLN A 241 -6.73 -7.71 -16.83
CA GLN A 241 -7.66 -6.66 -17.24
C GLN A 241 -8.98 -7.24 -17.75
N SER A 242 -8.95 -8.29 -18.58
CA SER A 242 -10.17 -9.00 -19.03
C SER A 242 -10.91 -9.69 -17.88
N ASN A 243 -10.17 -10.26 -16.92
CA ASN A 243 -10.80 -10.86 -15.74
C ASN A 243 -11.50 -9.79 -14.90
N ILE A 244 -10.89 -8.62 -14.70
CA ILE A 244 -11.47 -7.52 -13.93
C ILE A 244 -12.74 -6.99 -14.59
N THR A 245 -12.74 -6.79 -15.91
CA THR A 245 -13.95 -6.33 -16.62
C THR A 245 -15.08 -7.35 -16.51
N SER A 246 -14.77 -8.66 -16.59
CA SER A 246 -15.76 -9.71 -16.36
C SER A 246 -16.29 -9.72 -14.92
N ILE A 247 -15.43 -9.50 -13.93
CA ILE A 247 -15.80 -9.40 -12.51
C ILE A 247 -16.69 -8.19 -12.27
N GLN A 248 -16.40 -7.04 -12.90
CA GLN A 248 -17.21 -5.83 -12.77
C GLN A 248 -18.63 -5.98 -13.33
N ALA A 249 -18.81 -6.80 -14.36
CA ALA A 249 -20.13 -7.12 -14.93
C ALA A 249 -20.92 -8.11 -14.06
N SER A 250 -20.24 -8.86 -13.20
CA SER A 250 -20.83 -9.90 -12.35
C SER A 250 -21.29 -9.36 -10.98
N PRO A 251 -22.28 -9.99 -10.32
CA PRO A 251 -22.65 -9.64 -8.96
C PRO A 251 -21.50 -9.99 -8.00
N MET A 252 -20.81 -8.99 -7.47
CA MET A 252 -19.73 -9.12 -6.49
C MET A 252 -20.19 -8.61 -5.12
N SER A 253 -19.67 -9.19 -4.04
CA SER A 253 -19.90 -8.70 -2.68
C SER A 253 -19.49 -7.23 -2.53
N LYS A 254 -20.25 -6.49 -1.71
CA LYS A 254 -20.03 -5.04 -1.48
C LYS A 254 -18.64 -4.75 -0.94
N ASN A 255 -18.12 -5.61 -0.06
CA ASN A 255 -16.78 -5.49 0.53
C ASN A 255 -15.68 -5.55 -0.54
N LEU A 256 -15.75 -6.54 -1.45
CA LEU A 256 -14.80 -6.65 -2.55
C LEU A 256 -14.98 -5.52 -3.57
N LYS A 257 -16.21 -5.05 -3.81
CA LYS A 257 -16.45 -3.88 -4.67
C LYS A 257 -15.83 -2.62 -4.10
N ALA A 258 -15.99 -2.36 -2.80
CA ALA A 258 -15.34 -1.24 -2.13
C ALA A 258 -13.80 -1.34 -2.26
N TRP A 259 -13.23 -2.52 -2.06
CA TRP A 259 -11.79 -2.73 -2.23
C TRP A 259 -11.33 -2.48 -3.67
N HIS A 260 -12.07 -2.98 -4.66
CA HIS A 260 -11.82 -2.74 -6.08
C HIS A 260 -11.80 -1.25 -6.42
N LEU A 261 -12.81 -0.50 -5.97
CA LEU A 261 -12.91 0.94 -6.21
C LEU A 261 -11.72 1.72 -5.65
N ILE A 262 -11.24 1.34 -4.46
CA ILE A 262 -10.06 1.96 -3.83
C ILE A 262 -8.77 1.61 -4.57
N ILE A 263 -8.60 0.36 -5.03
CA ILE A 263 -7.44 -0.05 -5.84
C ILE A 263 -7.39 0.75 -7.15
N ASP A 264 -8.51 0.86 -7.86
CA ASP A 264 -8.61 1.66 -9.08
C ASP A 264 -8.25 3.13 -8.83
N LEU A 265 -8.75 3.71 -7.73
CA LEU A 265 -8.40 5.07 -7.32
C LEU A 265 -6.89 5.21 -7.06
N LEU A 266 -6.26 4.24 -6.40
CA LEU A 266 -4.82 4.22 -6.16
C LEU A 266 -4.01 4.13 -7.47
N PHE A 267 -4.46 3.36 -8.46
CA PHE A 267 -3.83 3.33 -9.78
C PHE A 267 -3.90 4.69 -10.48
N LEU A 268 -5.04 5.38 -10.40
CA LEU A 268 -5.18 6.73 -10.94
C LEU A 268 -4.25 7.73 -10.23
N ILE A 269 -4.18 7.67 -8.89
CA ILE A 269 -3.28 8.53 -8.10
C ILE A 269 -1.82 8.25 -8.46
N LYS A 270 -1.40 6.98 -8.57
CA LYS A 270 -0.02 6.64 -8.97
C LYS A 270 0.34 7.10 -10.38
N ARG A 271 -0.63 7.19 -11.28
CA ARG A 271 -0.45 7.73 -12.64
C ARG A 271 -0.62 9.26 -12.71
N ASP A 272 -0.90 9.92 -11.59
CA ASP A 272 -1.30 11.34 -11.54
C ASP A 272 -2.47 11.69 -12.47
N SER A 273 -3.38 10.75 -12.68
CA SER A 273 -4.56 10.94 -13.51
C SER A 273 -5.68 11.67 -12.74
N ASN A 274 -6.63 12.25 -13.48
CA ASN A 274 -7.82 12.85 -12.87
C ASN A 274 -8.67 11.78 -12.17
N ILE A 275 -9.03 12.02 -10.91
CA ILE A 275 -9.79 11.07 -10.07
C ILE A 275 -11.29 11.39 -9.99
N THR A 276 -11.77 12.49 -10.59
CA THR A 276 -13.14 13.02 -10.40
C THR A 276 -14.22 12.01 -10.77
N LEU A 277 -14.10 11.36 -11.94
CA LEU A 277 -15.06 10.33 -12.38
C LEU A 277 -15.09 9.16 -11.40
N LYS A 278 -13.91 8.76 -10.87
CA LYS A 278 -13.82 7.66 -9.92
C LYS A 278 -14.40 8.03 -8.55
N LEU A 279 -14.23 9.26 -8.10
CA LEU A 279 -14.87 9.78 -6.90
C LEU A 279 -16.39 9.80 -7.05
N ASN A 280 -16.92 10.16 -8.22
CA ASN A 280 -18.36 10.10 -8.50
C ASN A 280 -18.88 8.66 -8.50
N GLU A 281 -18.14 7.71 -9.09
CA GLU A 281 -18.47 6.28 -9.01
C GLU A 281 -18.50 5.80 -7.54
N ILE A 282 -17.49 6.15 -6.75
CA ILE A 282 -17.42 5.83 -5.33
C ILE A 282 -18.57 6.46 -4.55
N LYS A 283 -18.92 7.72 -4.84
CA LYS A 283 -20.05 8.40 -4.24
C LYS A 283 -21.36 7.68 -4.57
N SER A 284 -21.60 7.35 -5.84
CA SER A 284 -22.79 6.60 -6.26
C SER A 284 -22.87 5.22 -5.62
N PHE A 285 -21.73 4.56 -5.42
CA PHE A 285 -21.66 3.29 -4.68
C PHE A 285 -22.04 3.48 -3.21
N PHE A 286 -21.59 4.54 -2.55
CA PHE A 286 -21.99 4.84 -1.18
C PHE A 286 -23.46 5.26 -1.09
N ASP A 287 -23.97 6.08 -2.00
CA ASP A 287 -25.35 6.56 -2.00
C ASP A 287 -26.32 5.38 -2.20
N SER A 288 -26.07 4.53 -3.19
CA SER A 288 -26.88 3.33 -3.48
C SER A 288 -26.83 2.27 -2.38
N ASN A 289 -25.74 2.22 -1.62
CA ASN A 289 -25.58 1.29 -0.51
C ASN A 289 -25.82 1.95 0.86
N SER A 290 -26.10 3.26 0.93
CA SER A 290 -26.20 4.05 2.17
C SER A 290 -27.33 3.55 3.08
N LEU A 291 -28.49 3.20 2.48
CA LEU A 291 -29.65 2.62 3.19
C LEU A 291 -29.36 1.23 3.76
N ASN A 292 -28.46 0.47 3.14
CA ASN A 292 -27.95 -0.84 3.63
C ASN A 292 -26.62 -0.73 4.40
N LEU A 293 -26.01 0.44 4.44
CA LEU A 293 -24.82 0.75 5.25
C LEU A 293 -25.24 1.31 6.62
N SER A 294 -26.52 1.64 6.81
CA SER A 294 -27.12 1.92 8.12
C SER A 294 -27.03 0.70 9.06
N SER A 295 -27.11 -0.54 8.55
CA SER A 295 -26.78 -1.76 9.30
C SER A 295 -25.27 -1.97 9.51
N LEU A 296 -24.42 -1.38 8.66
CA LEU A 296 -22.97 -1.24 8.91
C LEU A 296 -22.64 -0.05 9.84
N TYR A 297 -23.63 0.80 10.15
CA TYR A 297 -23.49 1.90 11.12
C TYR A 297 -23.88 1.51 12.54
N LEU A 298 -24.61 0.42 12.76
CA LEU A 298 -24.95 -0.07 14.09
C LEU A 298 -25.09 -1.60 14.12
N ASN A 299 -23.94 -2.28 14.20
CA ASN A 299 -23.74 -3.32 15.19
C ASN A 299 -22.25 -3.42 15.51
N PHE A 300 -21.77 -2.57 16.44
CA PHE A 300 -20.63 -2.91 17.30
C PHE A 300 -20.99 -4.07 18.27
N THR A 301 -21.82 -5.02 17.83
CA THR A 301 -22.55 -5.95 18.71
C THR A 301 -22.71 -7.38 18.19
N THR A 302 -22.18 -7.73 17.01
CA THR A 302 -22.04 -9.14 16.58
C THR A 302 -20.70 -9.35 15.88
N ASN A 303 -19.89 -10.25 16.44
CA ASN A 303 -18.45 -10.36 16.25
C ASN A 303 -17.95 -10.88 14.89
N ASP A 304 -18.81 -10.91 13.86
CA ASP A 304 -18.51 -11.55 12.58
C ASP A 304 -18.93 -10.75 11.33
N ASP A 305 -19.66 -9.63 11.45
CA ASP A 305 -20.29 -8.96 10.28
C ASP A 305 -19.38 -7.98 9.51
N ASN A 306 -18.23 -7.59 10.07
CA ASN A 306 -17.25 -6.74 9.36
C ASN A 306 -16.24 -7.53 8.52
N LYS A 307 -16.25 -8.87 8.63
CA LYS A 307 -15.39 -9.76 7.85
C LYS A 307 -16.16 -10.26 6.64
N LEU A 308 -15.51 -10.26 5.48
CA LEU A 308 -16.08 -10.92 4.31
C LEU A 308 -16.02 -12.43 4.55
N GLN A 309 -17.17 -13.10 4.50
CA GLN A 309 -17.26 -14.55 4.55
C GLN A 309 -17.48 -15.09 3.14
N ILE A 310 -16.58 -15.96 2.67
CA ILE A 310 -16.73 -16.69 1.41
C ILE A 310 -16.93 -18.16 1.76
N SER A 311 -18.16 -18.65 1.62
CA SER A 311 -18.55 -20.03 1.92
C SER A 311 -18.33 -20.93 0.70
N LEU A 312 -17.13 -21.46 0.56
CA LEU A 312 -16.78 -22.45 -0.47
C LEU A 312 -17.26 -23.82 0.03
N ASN A 313 -18.55 -24.12 -0.20
CA ASN A 313 -19.26 -25.26 0.38
C ASN A 313 -19.09 -25.30 1.90
N ASP A 314 -18.28 -26.23 2.38
CA ASP A 314 -18.08 -26.50 3.80
C ASP A 314 -16.89 -25.75 4.43
N ILE A 315 -16.10 -25.08 3.59
CA ILE A 315 -15.00 -24.25 4.04
C ILE A 315 -15.44 -22.79 3.95
N VAL A 316 -15.48 -22.12 5.11
CA VAL A 316 -15.77 -20.68 5.18
C VAL A 316 -14.48 -19.92 5.37
N LEU A 317 -14.07 -19.20 4.34
CA LEU A 317 -12.95 -18.26 4.41
C LEU A 317 -13.44 -16.94 5.00
N LYS A 318 -12.88 -16.55 6.15
CA LYS A 318 -13.12 -15.25 6.78
C LYS A 318 -11.98 -14.30 6.43
N ILE A 319 -12.26 -13.30 5.62
CA ILE A 319 -11.30 -12.28 5.20
C ILE A 319 -11.54 -11.00 5.99
N ASP A 320 -10.51 -10.53 6.68
CA ASP A 320 -10.52 -9.28 7.42
C ASP A 320 -9.61 -8.26 6.71
N LEU A 321 -10.20 -7.12 6.34
CA LEU A 321 -9.47 -5.99 5.78
C LEU A 321 -9.93 -4.71 6.48
N PHE A 322 -9.50 -4.59 7.74
CA PHE A 322 -9.87 -3.52 8.69
C PHE A 322 -9.88 -2.11 8.11
N SER A 323 -8.95 -1.80 7.21
CA SER A 323 -8.83 -0.49 6.57
C SER A 323 -9.98 -0.18 5.60
N ILE A 324 -10.52 -1.20 4.92
CA ILE A 324 -11.47 -1.02 3.80
C ILE A 324 -12.88 -1.49 4.18
N PHE A 325 -13.01 -2.60 4.88
CA PHE A 325 -14.34 -3.17 5.20
C PHE A 325 -15.05 -2.40 6.31
N ASN A 326 -14.32 -1.58 7.07
CA ASN A 326 -14.91 -0.64 8.02
C ASN A 326 -15.22 0.71 7.33
N TYR A 327 -16.50 1.11 7.31
CA TYR A 327 -16.92 2.35 6.65
C TYR A 327 -16.22 3.61 7.18
N ARG A 328 -16.03 3.73 8.50
CA ARG A 328 -15.37 4.90 9.10
C ARG A 328 -13.89 4.97 8.70
N ASN A 329 -13.22 3.83 8.64
CA ASN A 329 -11.84 3.79 8.15
C ASN A 329 -11.79 4.07 6.64
N LEU A 330 -12.68 3.46 5.87
CA LEU A 330 -12.75 3.62 4.42
C LEU A 330 -13.00 5.08 4.00
N THR A 331 -13.90 5.78 4.67
CA THR A 331 -14.17 7.21 4.42
C THR A 331 -12.97 8.08 4.75
N ASN A 332 -12.28 7.83 5.86
CA ASN A 332 -11.04 8.54 6.20
C ASN A 332 -9.92 8.26 5.19
N ILE A 333 -9.78 7.01 4.72
CA ILE A 333 -8.82 6.65 3.66
C ILE A 333 -9.18 7.36 2.35
N LEU A 334 -10.46 7.39 1.96
CA LEU A 334 -10.90 8.05 0.74
C LEU A 334 -10.55 9.55 0.77
N LEU A 335 -10.86 10.24 1.87
CA LEU A 335 -10.53 11.65 2.05
C LEU A 335 -9.01 11.88 2.04
N PHE A 336 -8.24 10.96 2.61
CA PHE A 336 -6.79 11.01 2.59
C PHE A 336 -6.23 10.86 1.16
N LEU A 337 -6.71 9.86 0.40
CA LEU A 337 -6.31 9.64 -0.99
C LEU A 337 -6.69 10.82 -1.89
N GLN A 338 -7.87 11.41 -1.67
CA GLN A 338 -8.31 12.62 -2.36
C GLN A 338 -7.38 13.81 -2.03
N SER A 339 -7.00 13.97 -0.75
CA SER A 339 -6.07 15.00 -0.31
C SER A 339 -4.70 14.86 -0.95
N ILE A 340 -4.14 13.64 -1.00
CA ILE A 340 -2.86 13.37 -1.68
C ILE A 340 -2.95 13.71 -3.17
N SER A 341 -4.04 13.31 -3.84
CA SER A 341 -4.20 13.62 -5.25
C SER A 341 -4.19 15.13 -5.50
N TYR A 342 -4.87 15.93 -4.69
CA TYR A 342 -4.91 17.38 -4.89
C TYR A 342 -3.73 18.15 -4.28
N LEU A 343 -2.79 17.46 -3.62
CA LEU A 343 -1.66 18.07 -2.94
C LEU A 343 -0.81 18.95 -3.89
N ILE A 344 -0.59 18.48 -5.12
CA ILE A 344 0.19 19.17 -6.16
C ILE A 344 -0.52 20.40 -6.72
N ASN A 345 -1.85 20.49 -6.61
CA ASN A 345 -2.64 21.61 -7.14
C ASN A 345 -2.60 22.84 -6.20
N SER A 346 -1.47 23.10 -5.53
CA SER A 346 -1.29 24.07 -4.45
C SER A 346 -1.34 25.54 -4.85
N THR A 347 -1.93 25.86 -5.99
CA THR A 347 -1.98 27.21 -6.56
C THR A 347 -2.85 28.19 -5.77
N GLU A 348 -3.64 27.74 -4.80
CA GLU A 348 -4.50 28.60 -3.97
C GLU A 348 -4.46 28.18 -2.49
N LYS A 349 -4.00 29.10 -1.62
CA LYS A 349 -3.88 28.87 -0.16
C LYS A 349 -5.22 28.62 0.54
N ASN A 350 -6.34 29.13 0.00
CA ASN A 350 -7.65 29.09 0.67
C ASN A 350 -8.61 28.02 0.11
N SER A 351 -8.29 27.40 -1.02
CA SER A 351 -9.16 26.40 -1.68
C SER A 351 -8.52 25.01 -1.77
N ASN A 352 -7.29 24.85 -1.24
CA ASN A 352 -6.61 23.56 -1.30
C ASN A 352 -7.28 22.53 -0.37
N PHE A 353 -7.83 21.49 -1.00
CA PHE A 353 -8.47 20.37 -0.31
C PHE A 353 -7.57 19.74 0.76
N ALA A 354 -6.26 19.59 0.51
CA ALA A 354 -5.35 18.95 1.45
C ALA A 354 -5.22 19.72 2.78
N LEU A 355 -5.17 21.05 2.75
CA LEU A 355 -5.08 21.90 3.95
C LEU A 355 -6.30 21.76 4.86
N ILE A 356 -7.49 21.60 4.27
CA ILE A 356 -8.74 21.52 5.01
C ILE A 356 -8.94 20.10 5.57
N TYR A 357 -8.66 19.09 4.75
CA TYR A 357 -9.05 17.71 5.08
C TYR A 357 -7.99 16.91 5.83
N LEU A 358 -6.68 17.14 5.62
CA LEU A 358 -5.64 16.42 6.39
C LEU A 358 -5.77 16.64 7.91
N PRO A 359 -5.93 17.88 8.43
CA PRO A 359 -6.15 18.11 9.86
C PRO A 359 -7.47 17.50 10.37
N LYS A 360 -8.52 17.52 9.54
CA LYS A 360 -9.82 16.93 9.88
C LYS A 360 -9.71 15.41 10.02
N ILE A 361 -9.02 14.74 9.09
CA ILE A 361 -8.76 13.30 9.16
C ILE A 361 -7.92 12.98 10.40
N LYS A 362 -6.88 13.77 10.70
CA LYS A 362 -6.05 13.59 11.91
C LYS A 362 -6.90 13.63 13.18
N LYS A 363 -7.75 14.65 13.34
CA LYS A 363 -8.68 14.78 14.48
C LYS A 363 -9.63 13.60 14.56
N ASN A 364 -10.22 13.18 13.44
CA ASN A 364 -11.12 12.02 13.38
C ASN A 364 -10.40 10.73 13.83
N ILE A 365 -9.20 10.45 13.31
CA ILE A 365 -8.45 9.24 13.65
C ILE A 365 -8.03 9.23 15.12
N LEU A 366 -7.55 10.35 15.66
CA LEU A 366 -7.26 10.48 17.10
C LEU A 366 -8.52 10.23 17.95
N SER A 367 -9.67 10.77 17.53
CA SER A 367 -10.93 10.53 18.23
C SER A 367 -11.38 9.06 18.17
N ILE A 368 -11.12 8.36 17.06
CA ILE A 368 -11.41 6.94 16.91
C ILE A 368 -10.47 6.12 17.80
N GLN A 369 -9.18 6.44 17.84
CA GLN A 369 -8.18 5.76 18.66
C GLN A 369 -8.50 5.90 20.16
N LEU A 370 -8.88 7.10 20.61
CA LEU A 370 -9.30 7.35 22.00
C LEU A 370 -10.62 6.66 22.34
N ASN A 371 -11.56 6.62 21.39
CA ASN A 371 -12.88 6.01 21.55
C ASN A 371 -12.99 4.63 20.91
N LEU A 372 -11.92 3.83 20.91
CA LEU A 372 -11.97 2.41 20.53
C LEU A 372 -12.89 1.66 21.51
N LYS A 373 -14.21 1.82 21.34
CA LYS A 373 -15.24 1.18 22.15
C LYS A 373 -15.43 -0.26 21.68
N SER A 374 -15.60 -1.14 22.66
CA SER A 374 -15.83 -2.59 22.62
C SER A 374 -16.28 -3.17 21.26
N SER A 375 -15.33 -3.67 20.47
CA SER A 375 -15.61 -4.96 19.82
C SER A 375 -15.65 -5.99 20.94
N LYS A 376 -16.83 -6.50 21.28
CA LYS A 376 -16.95 -7.51 22.35
C LYS A 376 -16.17 -8.76 21.91
N ASN A 377 -15.47 -9.40 22.83
CA ASN A 377 -14.88 -10.73 22.63
C ASN A 377 -13.78 -10.86 21.53
N VAL A 378 -12.84 -9.92 21.42
CA VAL A 378 -11.60 -10.11 20.64
C VAL A 378 -10.34 -10.08 21.52
N PRO A 379 -9.27 -10.79 21.14
CA PRO A 379 -8.02 -10.82 21.90
C PRO A 379 -7.35 -9.45 21.94
N LEU A 380 -6.53 -9.21 22.97
CA LEU A 380 -5.75 -7.98 23.14
C LEU A 380 -4.90 -7.66 21.90
N ALA A 381 -4.23 -8.67 21.34
CA ALA A 381 -3.39 -8.51 20.15
C ALA A 381 -4.13 -7.92 18.94
N PHE A 382 -5.45 -8.15 18.82
CA PHE A 382 -6.27 -7.54 17.78
C PHE A 382 -6.43 -6.03 17.98
N HIS A 383 -6.61 -5.59 19.22
CA HIS A 383 -6.66 -4.16 19.55
C HIS A 383 -5.31 -3.48 19.31
N ASP A 384 -4.21 -4.13 19.70
CA ASP A 384 -2.86 -3.63 19.45
C ASP A 384 -2.57 -3.49 17.95
N ALA A 385 -2.98 -4.47 17.15
CA ALA A 385 -2.86 -4.41 15.69
C ALA A 385 -3.62 -3.21 15.10
N ASN A 386 -4.84 -2.94 15.57
CA ASN A 386 -5.64 -1.79 15.15
C ASN A 386 -5.00 -0.46 15.58
N GLN A 387 -4.51 -0.36 16.81
CA GLN A 387 -3.78 0.83 17.28
C GLN A 387 -2.51 1.07 16.47
N ASN A 388 -1.75 0.02 16.18
CA ASN A 388 -0.58 0.08 15.31
C ASN A 388 -0.94 0.58 13.90
N TRP A 389 -2.07 0.14 13.34
CA TRP A 389 -2.55 0.65 12.06
C TRP A 389 -2.87 2.15 12.10
N TYR A 390 -3.62 2.61 13.12
CA TYR A 390 -3.94 4.03 13.28
C TYR A 390 -2.69 4.89 13.46
N SER A 391 -1.72 4.43 14.26
CA SER A 391 -0.46 5.16 14.45
C SER A 391 0.33 5.32 13.15
N LYS A 392 0.41 4.27 12.32
CA LYS A 392 1.02 4.34 10.99
C LYS A 392 0.27 5.29 10.07
N PHE A 393 -1.06 5.29 10.13
CA PHE A 393 -1.88 6.19 9.31
C PHE A 393 -1.69 7.66 9.72
N LEU A 394 -1.59 7.94 11.02
CA LEU A 394 -1.25 9.27 11.53
C LEU A 394 0.13 9.74 11.07
N ASN A 395 1.14 8.87 11.11
CA ASN A 395 2.48 9.20 10.59
C ASN A 395 2.45 9.58 9.10
N LEU A 396 1.61 8.91 8.29
CA LEU A 396 1.44 9.27 6.88
C LEU A 396 0.75 10.64 6.70
N ILE A 397 -0.25 10.95 7.52
CA ILE A 397 -0.92 12.27 7.49
C ILE A 397 0.09 13.36 7.87
N ASP A 398 0.90 13.13 8.88
CA ASP A 398 1.96 14.05 9.30
C ASP A 398 2.98 14.24 8.17
N PHE A 399 3.44 13.16 7.54
CA PHE A 399 4.34 13.22 6.38
C PHE A 399 3.79 14.08 5.23
N TYR A 400 2.53 13.91 4.84
CA TYR A 400 1.96 14.70 3.73
C TYR A 400 1.66 16.15 4.12
N SER A 401 1.40 16.43 5.41
CA SER A 401 1.28 17.79 5.92
C SER A 401 2.65 18.50 5.86
N LEU A 402 3.66 17.82 6.41
CA LEU A 402 5.08 17.82 5.99
C LEU A 402 5.36 18.39 4.61
N TRP A 403 5.08 17.51 3.66
CA TRP A 403 5.39 17.71 2.26
C TRP A 403 4.69 18.92 1.65
N TYR A 404 3.45 19.16 2.07
CA TYR A 404 2.68 20.31 1.63
C TYR A 404 3.30 21.63 2.10
N ASP A 405 3.69 21.72 3.37
CA ASP A 405 4.33 22.90 3.93
C ASP A 405 5.66 23.22 3.24
N LEU A 406 6.44 22.19 2.87
CA LEU A 406 7.65 22.34 2.07
C LEU A 406 7.36 22.96 0.70
N ILE A 407 6.33 22.48 -0.01
CA ILE A 407 5.96 22.99 -1.34
C ILE A 407 5.54 24.47 -1.29
N LEU A 408 4.88 24.91 -0.22
CA LEU A 408 4.34 26.27 -0.13
C LEU A 408 5.30 27.30 0.48
N ASN A 409 6.07 26.90 1.49
CA ASN A 409 6.73 27.86 2.38
C ASN A 409 8.25 27.74 2.37
N ASN A 410 8.85 26.78 1.63
CA ASN A 410 10.30 26.51 1.61
C ASN A 410 10.90 26.53 3.02
N PHE A 411 10.23 25.90 4.00
CA PHE A 411 10.65 25.94 5.40
C PHE A 411 12.07 25.37 5.56
N THR A 412 12.86 25.96 6.45
CA THR A 412 14.24 25.56 6.78
C THR A 412 14.38 24.86 8.12
N SER A 413 13.33 24.76 8.93
CA SER A 413 13.41 24.11 10.24
C SER A 413 12.10 23.42 10.64
N LEU A 414 12.16 22.11 10.81
CA LEU A 414 11.09 21.31 11.40
C LEU A 414 11.66 20.49 12.57
N PRO A 415 10.95 20.36 13.70
CA PRO A 415 11.29 19.38 14.73
C PRO A 415 10.99 17.97 14.20
N LEU A 416 11.89 17.42 13.38
CA LEU A 416 11.78 16.08 12.81
C LEU A 416 12.34 15.07 13.80
N ALA A 417 11.56 14.69 14.81
CA ALA A 417 11.84 13.48 15.57
C ALA A 417 11.10 12.30 14.94
N LYS A 418 11.85 11.44 14.20
CA LYS A 418 11.70 9.97 14.08
C LYS A 418 12.71 9.44 13.03
N ASP A 419 13.96 9.28 13.45
CA ASP A 419 15.15 8.94 12.64
C ASP A 419 15.09 7.63 11.82
N ASN A 420 14.06 6.79 12.03
CA ASN A 420 13.98 5.46 11.45
C ASN A 420 13.06 5.32 10.23
N ASP A 421 12.26 6.33 9.88
CA ASP A 421 11.37 6.26 8.71
C ASP A 421 12.07 6.82 7.46
N PRO A 422 12.19 6.03 6.36
CA PRO A 422 12.89 6.47 5.16
C PRO A 422 12.26 7.70 4.48
N TYR A 423 10.96 7.93 4.67
CA TYR A 423 10.27 9.11 4.13
C TYR A 423 10.63 10.39 4.90
N PHE A 424 10.75 10.30 6.22
CA PHE A 424 11.21 11.43 7.05
C PHE A 424 12.70 11.70 6.85
N LYS A 425 13.50 10.63 6.65
CA LYS A 425 14.89 10.78 6.22
C LYS A 425 14.95 11.57 4.90
N LEU A 426 14.15 11.22 3.90
CA LEU A 426 14.10 11.96 2.63
C LEU A 426 13.77 13.45 2.84
N ILE A 427 12.79 13.78 3.69
CA ILE A 427 12.48 15.18 4.04
C ILE A 427 13.70 15.88 4.65
N SER A 428 14.36 15.26 5.64
CA SER A 428 15.56 15.85 6.25
C SER A 428 16.68 16.08 5.22
N THR A 429 16.92 15.12 4.33
CA THR A 429 17.93 15.28 3.26
C THR A 429 17.60 16.43 2.30
N HIS A 430 16.30 16.70 2.06
CA HIS A 430 15.87 17.79 1.20
C HIS A 430 15.95 19.14 1.91
N LEU A 431 15.67 19.19 3.21
CA LEU A 431 15.87 20.39 4.03
C LEU A 431 17.34 20.77 4.15
N ASP A 432 18.23 19.77 4.25
CA ASP A 432 19.68 19.96 4.28
C ASP A 432 20.28 20.28 2.89
N SER A 433 19.44 20.44 1.84
CA SER A 433 19.85 20.66 0.44
C SER A 433 20.80 21.84 0.20
N THR A 434 20.96 22.72 1.19
CA THR A 434 21.92 23.83 1.19
C THR A 434 23.37 23.41 1.49
N ASN A 435 23.60 22.16 1.93
CA ASN A 435 24.92 21.66 2.31
C ASN A 435 25.57 20.80 1.20
N ASP A 436 26.91 20.82 1.12
CA ASP A 436 27.66 20.01 0.13
C ASP A 436 27.49 18.49 0.28
N ASN A 437 27.03 18.04 1.45
CA ASN A 437 26.83 16.62 1.80
C ASN A 437 25.53 16.00 1.23
N THR A 438 24.72 16.78 0.53
CA THR A 438 23.38 16.36 0.06
C THR A 438 23.42 15.21 -0.94
N LEU A 439 24.42 15.18 -1.81
CA LEU A 439 24.66 14.04 -2.70
C LEU A 439 24.96 12.76 -1.92
N GLN A 440 25.72 12.83 -0.82
CA GLN A 440 26.01 11.66 0.02
C GLN A 440 24.73 11.16 0.70
N LEU A 441 23.88 12.08 1.15
CA LEU A 441 22.60 11.76 1.76
C LEU A 441 21.65 11.05 0.77
N TYR A 442 21.55 11.52 -0.47
CA TYR A 442 20.78 10.82 -1.50
C TYR A 442 21.40 9.48 -1.89
N GLN A 443 22.72 9.38 -1.95
CA GLN A 443 23.42 8.12 -2.22
C GLN A 443 23.13 7.08 -1.13
N HIS A 444 23.11 7.48 0.15
CA HIS A 444 22.70 6.60 1.24
C HIS A 444 21.26 6.09 1.11
N ILE A 445 20.34 6.86 0.52
CA ILE A 445 18.96 6.43 0.24
C ILE A 445 18.94 5.41 -0.91
N ILE A 446 19.75 5.65 -1.96
CA ILE A 446 19.83 4.78 -3.14
C ILE A 446 20.40 3.40 -2.76
N ASP A 447 21.47 3.41 -1.98
CA ASP A 447 22.24 2.21 -1.61
C ASP A 447 21.65 1.46 -0.40
N SER A 448 20.69 2.06 0.33
CA SER A 448 20.14 1.43 1.52
C SER A 448 19.46 0.09 1.21
N PRO A 449 19.90 -1.03 1.83
CA PRO A 449 19.24 -2.32 1.66
C PRO A 449 17.85 -2.35 2.31
N SER A 450 17.61 -1.50 3.32
CA SER A 450 16.32 -1.34 3.98
C SER A 450 15.25 -0.77 3.06
N ILE A 451 15.67 0.06 2.09
CA ILE A 451 14.84 0.56 1.00
C ILE A 451 14.90 -0.51 -0.09
N SER A 452 14.21 -1.63 0.15
CA SER A 452 14.14 -2.74 -0.80
C SER A 452 13.54 -2.28 -2.14
N ASN A 453 13.60 -3.15 -3.17
CA ASN A 453 12.97 -2.92 -4.48
C ASN A 453 11.48 -2.50 -4.41
N SER A 454 10.80 -2.70 -3.28
CA SER A 454 9.42 -2.27 -3.04
C SER A 454 9.27 -0.73 -2.94
N ASN A 455 10.31 0.00 -2.53
CA ASN A 455 10.31 1.46 -2.40
C ASN A 455 11.04 2.16 -3.56
N SER A 456 10.84 1.67 -4.79
CA SER A 456 11.45 2.25 -5.99
C SER A 456 11.13 3.74 -6.19
N HIS A 457 10.04 4.26 -5.63
CA HIS A 457 9.69 5.69 -5.64
C HIS A 457 10.73 6.56 -4.93
N LEU A 458 11.19 6.13 -3.74
CA LEU A 458 12.18 6.88 -2.96
C LEU A 458 13.53 6.89 -3.66
N LYS A 459 13.94 5.75 -4.22
CA LYS A 459 15.18 5.65 -5.01
C LYS A 459 15.13 6.55 -6.24
N LEU A 460 14.01 6.52 -6.96
CA LEU A 460 13.81 7.34 -8.16
C LEU A 460 13.80 8.84 -7.83
N PHE A 461 13.17 9.25 -6.73
CA PHE A 461 13.25 10.64 -6.24
C PHE A 461 14.68 11.05 -5.89
N ALA A 462 15.42 10.21 -5.15
CA ALA A 462 16.82 10.48 -4.79
C ALA A 462 17.72 10.57 -6.03
N LEU A 463 17.52 9.69 -7.02
CA LEU A 463 18.26 9.69 -8.27
C LEU A 463 17.99 10.93 -9.12
N PHE A 464 16.72 11.37 -9.23
CA PHE A 464 16.40 12.61 -9.96
C PHE A 464 17.09 13.83 -9.35
N ASN A 465 17.04 13.98 -8.02
CA ASN A 465 17.70 15.11 -7.36
C ASN A 465 19.22 15.00 -7.43
N SER A 466 19.79 13.79 -7.31
CA SER A 466 21.23 13.58 -7.48
C SER A 466 21.68 13.96 -8.89
N TYR A 467 20.92 13.57 -9.92
CA TYR A 467 21.19 13.92 -11.31
C TYR A 467 21.14 15.43 -11.54
N LEU A 468 20.11 16.11 -11.01
CA LEU A 468 19.99 17.57 -11.06
C LEU A 468 21.20 18.27 -10.45
N ILE A 469 21.60 17.87 -9.24
CA ILE A 469 22.74 18.49 -8.55
C ILE A 469 24.02 18.25 -9.35
N LEU A 470 24.28 17.03 -9.83
CA LEU A 470 25.46 16.73 -10.63
C LEU A 470 25.47 17.51 -11.96
N SER A 471 24.34 17.61 -12.65
CA SER A 471 24.22 18.39 -13.89
C SER A 471 24.45 19.89 -13.65
N SER A 472 23.96 20.43 -12.54
CA SER A 472 24.20 21.82 -12.17
C SER A 472 25.68 22.10 -11.86
N ARG A 473 26.37 21.16 -11.19
CA ARG A 473 27.82 21.25 -10.94
C ARG A 473 28.61 21.21 -12.25
N LEU A 474 28.25 20.33 -13.18
CA LEU A 474 28.88 20.26 -14.50
C LEU A 474 28.76 21.58 -15.28
N SER A 475 27.62 22.26 -15.18
CA SER A 475 27.43 23.56 -15.84
C SER A 475 28.28 24.68 -15.24
N GLN A 476 28.73 24.55 -13.99
CA GLN A 476 29.51 25.57 -13.28
C GLN A 476 31.01 25.29 -13.27
N THR A 477 31.44 24.07 -13.61
CA THR A 477 32.86 23.68 -13.59
C THR A 477 33.61 24.27 -14.78
N ASN A 478 34.69 24.97 -14.47
CA ASN A 478 35.62 25.54 -15.45
C ASN A 478 36.92 24.70 -15.58
N SER A 479 37.18 23.76 -14.67
CA SER A 479 38.37 22.89 -14.64
C SER A 479 38.15 21.58 -15.42
N SER A 480 39.09 21.20 -16.28
CA SER A 480 39.01 19.97 -17.10
C SER A 480 38.97 18.69 -16.24
N ASP A 481 39.76 18.61 -15.18
CA ASP A 481 39.94 17.36 -14.42
C ASP A 481 38.71 17.03 -13.55
N ASP A 482 38.05 18.05 -13.00
CA ASP A 482 36.81 17.87 -12.24
C ASP A 482 35.65 17.47 -13.15
N THR A 483 35.61 17.99 -14.40
CA THR A 483 34.52 17.71 -15.35
C THR A 483 34.41 16.22 -15.67
N HIS A 484 35.52 15.53 -15.93
CA HIS A 484 35.50 14.08 -16.23
C HIS A 484 34.96 13.25 -15.07
N SER A 485 35.35 13.59 -13.83
CA SER A 485 34.87 12.87 -12.64
C SER A 485 33.35 13.02 -12.45
N ILE A 486 32.82 14.22 -12.72
CA ILE A 486 31.40 14.53 -12.61
C ILE A 486 30.62 13.86 -13.73
N ILE A 487 31.11 13.90 -14.97
CA ILE A 487 30.49 13.22 -16.12
C ILE A 487 30.35 11.71 -15.83
N ASN A 488 31.38 11.07 -15.29
CA ASN A 488 31.31 9.64 -14.94
C ASN A 488 30.22 9.34 -13.89
N LYS A 489 30.14 10.15 -12.83
CA LYS A 489 29.08 10.02 -11.81
C LYS A 489 27.70 10.27 -12.40
N LEU A 490 27.58 11.23 -13.30
CA LEU A 490 26.33 11.61 -13.95
C LEU A 490 25.85 10.50 -14.89
N ASN A 491 26.75 9.91 -15.70
CA ASN A 491 26.45 8.75 -16.55
C ASN A 491 26.01 7.52 -15.73
N ASN A 492 26.67 7.25 -14.61
CA ASN A 492 26.26 6.19 -13.69
C ASN A 492 24.89 6.45 -13.05
N THR A 493 24.60 7.71 -12.71
CA THR A 493 23.29 8.09 -12.17
C THR A 493 22.20 7.97 -13.23
N TRP A 494 22.50 8.36 -14.48
CA TRP A 494 21.59 8.22 -15.62
C TRP A 494 21.28 6.76 -15.95
N SER A 495 22.29 5.89 -15.97
CA SER A 495 22.10 4.47 -16.23
C SER A 495 21.24 3.81 -15.15
N ASN A 496 21.42 4.19 -13.88
CA ASN A 496 20.56 3.78 -12.77
C ASN A 496 19.12 4.32 -12.90
N LEU A 497 18.95 5.57 -13.32
CA LEU A 497 17.63 6.13 -13.64
C LEU A 497 16.95 5.36 -14.77
N ASN A 498 17.65 5.12 -15.87
CA ASN A 498 17.14 4.37 -17.02
C ASN A 498 16.78 2.92 -16.66
N SER A 499 17.57 2.26 -15.82
CA SER A 499 17.27 0.89 -15.41
C SER A 499 15.97 0.84 -14.59
N ILE A 500 15.76 1.78 -13.65
CA ILE A 500 14.52 1.80 -12.86
C ILE A 500 13.33 2.27 -13.70
N PHE A 501 13.51 3.30 -14.52
CA PHE A 501 12.43 3.96 -15.26
C PHE A 501 12.05 3.24 -16.56
N LEU A 502 13.02 2.85 -17.40
CA LEU A 502 12.82 2.30 -18.75
C LEU A 502 13.03 0.78 -18.86
N SER A 503 14.01 0.19 -18.17
CA SER A 503 14.38 -1.22 -18.42
C SER A 503 13.30 -2.24 -18.03
N ASN A 504 12.33 -1.82 -17.22
CA ASN A 504 11.11 -2.57 -16.98
C ASN A 504 10.00 -1.96 -17.83
N SER A 505 9.82 -2.45 -19.06
CA SER A 505 8.66 -2.14 -19.92
C SER A 505 7.30 -2.41 -19.24
N SER A 506 7.33 -3.11 -18.10
CA SER A 506 6.24 -3.40 -17.18
C SER A 506 6.11 -2.41 -16.01
N ASN A 507 6.84 -1.30 -15.94
CA ASN A 507 6.80 -0.37 -14.80
C ASN A 507 5.68 0.68 -14.94
N LEU A 508 4.99 0.98 -13.84
CA LEU A 508 3.89 1.95 -13.80
C LEU A 508 4.38 3.41 -13.95
N PHE A 509 5.65 3.70 -13.62
CA PHE A 509 6.22 5.06 -13.73
C PHE A 509 6.15 5.65 -15.13
N THR A 510 6.37 4.84 -16.17
CA THR A 510 6.31 5.28 -17.57
C THR A 510 4.91 5.73 -18.00
N LYS A 511 3.87 5.30 -17.26
CA LYS A 511 2.48 5.71 -17.46
C LYS A 511 2.09 6.94 -16.64
N ASN A 512 2.97 7.48 -15.80
CA ASN A 512 2.75 8.74 -15.12
C ASN A 512 3.39 9.87 -15.94
N ASN A 513 2.55 10.72 -16.51
CA ASN A 513 2.98 11.81 -17.38
C ASN A 513 3.87 12.83 -16.67
N ASN A 514 3.61 13.14 -15.38
CA ASN A 514 4.45 14.08 -14.64
C ASN A 514 5.88 13.55 -14.47
N TYR A 515 6.01 12.27 -14.13
CA TYR A 515 7.31 11.62 -14.05
C TYR A 515 8.01 11.55 -15.40
N PHE A 516 7.27 11.21 -16.47
CA PHE A 516 7.85 11.11 -17.80
C PHE A 516 8.34 12.46 -18.33
N VAL A 517 7.56 13.53 -18.15
CA VAL A 517 8.00 14.89 -18.50
C VAL A 517 9.18 15.33 -17.66
N THR A 518 9.18 15.04 -16.36
CA THR A 518 10.33 15.35 -15.50
C THR A 518 11.59 14.66 -16.03
N PHE A 519 11.51 13.37 -16.35
CA PHE A 519 12.61 12.61 -16.94
C PHE A 519 13.12 13.22 -18.26
N ILE A 520 12.22 13.67 -19.14
CA ILE A 520 12.58 14.35 -20.40
C ILE A 520 13.24 15.71 -20.13
N ILE A 521 12.66 16.53 -19.24
CA ILE A 521 13.19 17.85 -18.88
C ILE A 521 14.60 17.74 -18.32
N LEU A 522 14.86 16.75 -17.45
CA LEU A 522 16.20 16.50 -16.91
C LEU A 522 17.21 16.23 -18.00
N TRP A 523 16.88 15.35 -18.95
CA TRP A 523 17.76 15.05 -20.07
C TRP A 523 18.03 16.30 -20.92
N ILE A 524 16.99 17.06 -21.26
CA ILE A 524 17.15 18.27 -22.08
C ILE A 524 18.00 19.32 -21.35
N SER A 525 17.80 19.49 -20.04
CA SER A 525 18.54 20.43 -19.22
C SER A 525 20.04 20.14 -19.11
N SER A 526 20.47 18.89 -19.36
CA SER A 526 21.87 18.48 -19.28
C SER A 526 22.56 18.31 -20.63
N HIS A 527 21.81 18.19 -21.73
CA HIS A 527 22.37 17.88 -23.07
C HIS A 527 22.25 19.04 -24.08
N LEU A 528 21.49 20.10 -23.80
CA LEU A 528 21.29 21.21 -24.73
C LEU A 528 21.70 22.57 -24.13
N GLN A 529 22.29 23.41 -24.97
CA GLN A 529 22.41 24.85 -24.72
C GLN A 529 21.06 25.55 -25.02
N PRO A 530 20.70 26.63 -24.31
CA PRO A 530 21.47 27.34 -23.28
C PRO A 530 21.26 26.80 -21.85
N PHE A 531 20.65 25.62 -21.67
CA PHE A 531 20.27 25.11 -20.35
C PHE A 531 21.46 24.59 -19.53
N ASN A 532 22.46 24.02 -20.21
CA ASN A 532 23.75 23.68 -19.62
C ASN A 532 24.87 24.36 -20.40
N SER A 533 25.83 24.95 -19.69
CA SER A 533 27.03 25.54 -20.30
C SER A 533 27.95 24.47 -20.91
N ASN A 534 28.01 23.29 -20.30
CA ASN A 534 28.82 22.14 -20.70
C ASN A 534 27.92 20.94 -21.03
N PRO A 535 27.21 20.97 -22.18
CA PRO A 535 26.25 19.93 -22.52
C PRO A 535 26.93 18.56 -22.72
N LEU A 536 26.25 17.51 -22.25
CA LEU A 536 26.70 16.14 -22.44
C LEU A 536 26.53 15.70 -23.91
N PRO A 537 27.45 14.87 -24.43
CA PRO A 537 27.32 14.31 -25.77
C PRO A 537 26.13 13.32 -25.82
N SER A 538 25.39 13.33 -26.92
CA SER A 538 24.32 12.37 -27.17
C SER A 538 24.18 12.06 -28.65
N THR A 539 23.54 10.93 -28.96
CA THR A 539 23.23 10.54 -30.33
C THR A 539 22.03 11.31 -30.89
N ASP A 540 21.92 11.39 -32.22
CA ASP A 540 20.78 12.08 -32.86
C ASP A 540 19.45 11.36 -32.62
N LYS A 541 19.48 10.02 -32.52
CA LYS A 541 18.29 9.22 -32.17
C LYS A 541 17.77 9.53 -30.76
N GLU A 542 18.67 9.70 -29.80
CA GLU A 542 18.29 10.09 -28.44
C GLU A 542 17.71 11.51 -28.43
N LYS A 543 18.35 12.46 -29.12
CA LYS A 543 17.84 13.83 -29.27
C LYS A 543 16.43 13.83 -29.85
N GLU A 544 16.20 13.11 -30.94
CA GLU A 544 14.89 13.01 -31.59
C GLU A 544 13.83 12.44 -30.64
N PHE A 545 14.15 11.38 -29.88
CA PHE A 545 13.24 10.80 -28.89
C PHE A 545 12.82 11.80 -27.80
N PHE A 546 13.78 12.51 -27.21
CA PHE A 546 13.48 13.45 -26.12
C PHE A 546 12.78 14.72 -26.60
N ILE A 547 13.24 15.30 -27.72
CA ILE A 547 12.68 16.53 -28.28
C ILE A 547 11.25 16.30 -28.79
N SER A 548 11.00 15.22 -29.54
CA SER A 548 9.67 14.92 -30.08
C SER A 548 8.62 14.65 -28.99
N ASN A 549 9.02 14.00 -27.88
CA ASN A 549 8.12 13.80 -26.76
C ASN A 549 7.89 15.11 -25.97
N LEU A 550 8.93 15.93 -25.78
CA LEU A 550 8.77 17.25 -25.15
C LEU A 550 7.79 18.12 -25.96
N GLU A 551 7.90 18.12 -27.29
CA GLU A 551 7.01 18.89 -28.16
C GLU A 551 5.54 18.49 -27.95
N LYS A 552 5.23 17.19 -27.93
CA LYS A 552 3.87 16.67 -27.67
C LYS A 552 3.34 17.12 -26.31
N PHE A 553 4.19 17.09 -25.27
CA PHE A 553 3.81 17.57 -23.94
C PHE A 553 3.60 19.09 -23.92
N TYR A 554 4.47 19.85 -24.57
CA TYR A 554 4.39 21.31 -24.64
C TYR A 554 3.12 21.76 -25.37
N GLN A 555 2.82 21.21 -26.54
CA GLN A 555 1.61 21.57 -27.31
C GLN A 555 0.31 21.41 -26.49
N GLN A 556 0.21 20.33 -25.71
CA GLN A 556 -0.98 20.04 -24.91
C GLN A 556 -1.05 20.79 -23.57
N ASN A 557 0.07 21.31 -23.06
CA ASN A 557 0.13 21.92 -21.72
C ASN A 557 0.69 23.35 -21.74
N SER A 558 0.83 23.96 -22.92
CA SER A 558 1.28 25.34 -23.05
C SER A 558 0.27 26.28 -22.39
N PHE A 559 0.75 27.39 -21.82
CA PHE A 559 -0.15 28.41 -21.28
C PHE A 559 -1.04 29.06 -22.36
N TYR A 560 -0.67 28.95 -23.63
CA TYR A 560 -1.39 29.53 -24.75
C TYR A 560 -2.54 28.64 -25.27
N SER A 561 -2.34 27.32 -25.35
CA SER A 561 -3.35 26.37 -25.89
C SER A 561 -4.60 26.25 -25.03
N THR A 562 -4.52 26.57 -23.73
CA THR A 562 -5.69 26.57 -22.84
C THR A 562 -6.74 27.65 -23.13
N LEU A 563 -6.42 28.64 -23.97
CA LEU A 563 -7.32 29.76 -24.30
C LEU A 563 -8.10 29.56 -25.60
N THR A 564 -7.67 28.66 -26.50
CA THR A 564 -8.22 28.58 -27.87
C THR A 564 -8.97 27.29 -28.19
N ASP A 565 -8.73 26.18 -27.48
CA ASP A 565 -9.35 24.89 -27.80
C ASP A 565 -10.18 24.32 -26.62
N SER A 566 -11.38 24.86 -26.42
CA SER A 566 -12.37 24.26 -25.50
C SER A 566 -13.22 23.16 -26.15
N THR A 567 -12.87 22.68 -27.35
CA THR A 567 -13.69 21.75 -28.15
C THR A 567 -13.02 20.42 -28.52
N SER A 568 -11.96 20.00 -27.81
CA SER A 568 -11.48 18.61 -27.93
C SER A 568 -11.77 17.81 -26.65
N SER A 569 -12.97 17.25 -26.60
CA SER A 569 -13.34 16.14 -25.73
C SER A 569 -12.55 14.89 -26.14
N SER A 570 -11.29 14.78 -25.74
CA SER A 570 -10.59 13.50 -25.71
C SER A 570 -9.50 13.53 -24.66
N THR A 571 -9.44 12.47 -23.86
CA THR A 571 -8.38 12.18 -22.90
C THR A 571 -7.03 12.13 -23.63
N SER A 572 -6.36 13.26 -23.76
CA SER A 572 -5.09 13.34 -24.47
C SER A 572 -4.01 12.66 -23.64
N GLN A 573 -3.25 11.76 -24.28
CA GLN A 573 -2.24 10.93 -23.62
C GLN A 573 -1.15 11.75 -22.90
N PHE A 574 -0.96 13.02 -23.25
CA PHE A 574 0.12 13.87 -22.74
C PHE A 574 -0.37 14.98 -21.79
N HIS A 575 -1.61 14.97 -21.33
CA HIS A 575 -2.08 15.95 -20.35
C HIS A 575 -1.36 15.78 -19.00
N LEU A 576 -0.91 16.90 -18.41
CA LEU A 576 -0.25 16.93 -17.10
C LEU A 576 -1.20 17.37 -16.01
N LYS A 577 -0.98 16.87 -14.80
CA LYS A 577 -1.63 17.42 -13.61
C LYS A 577 -1.01 18.79 -13.32
N LYS A 578 -1.79 19.71 -12.75
CA LYS A 578 -1.38 21.12 -12.55
C LYS A 578 -0.33 21.29 -11.44
N SER A 579 0.87 20.73 -11.66
CA SER A 579 2.08 21.03 -10.90
C SER A 579 2.66 22.33 -11.43
N LEU A 580 2.63 23.38 -10.63
CA LEU A 580 3.07 24.70 -11.08
C LEU A 580 4.54 24.71 -11.50
N HIS A 581 5.42 24.09 -10.72
CA HIS A 581 6.86 24.05 -11.02
C HIS A 581 7.13 23.35 -12.36
N LEU A 582 6.50 22.18 -12.57
CA LEU A 582 6.64 21.41 -13.80
C LEU A 582 6.07 22.16 -15.01
N GLN A 583 4.93 22.83 -14.85
CA GLN A 583 4.34 23.64 -15.91
C GLN A 583 5.22 24.82 -16.31
N ILE A 584 5.81 25.53 -15.34
CA ILE A 584 6.74 26.62 -15.62
C ILE A 584 7.98 26.10 -16.35
N LEU A 585 8.57 24.99 -15.89
CA LEU A 585 9.73 24.38 -16.55
C LEU A 585 9.42 23.92 -17.98
N LEU A 586 8.29 23.23 -18.20
CA LEU A 586 7.87 22.78 -19.51
C LEU A 586 7.66 23.95 -20.47
N ASN A 587 6.98 25.02 -20.01
CA ASN A 587 6.76 26.21 -20.83
C ASN A 587 8.07 26.98 -21.08
N TYR A 588 8.95 27.09 -20.08
CA TYR A 588 10.27 27.72 -20.25
C TYR A 588 11.11 27.01 -21.32
N ILE A 589 11.25 25.69 -21.21
CA ILE A 589 12.06 24.89 -22.13
C ILE A 589 11.38 24.79 -23.50
N GLY A 590 10.08 24.47 -23.53
CA GLY A 590 9.32 24.31 -24.76
C GLY A 590 9.29 25.59 -25.59
N THR A 591 9.05 26.75 -24.98
CA THR A 591 9.06 28.03 -25.70
C THR A 591 10.45 28.36 -26.24
N ARG A 592 11.53 28.02 -25.54
CA ARG A 592 12.91 28.23 -26.01
C ARG A 592 13.28 27.34 -27.21
N LEU A 593 12.67 26.16 -27.33
CA LEU A 593 12.99 25.20 -28.38
C LEU A 593 12.06 25.28 -29.60
N PHE A 594 10.77 25.54 -29.39
CA PHE A 594 9.74 25.35 -30.42
C PHE A 594 9.04 26.64 -30.87
N GLU A 595 9.12 27.73 -30.10
CA GLU A 595 8.43 28.97 -30.46
C GLU A 595 9.37 29.94 -31.18
N HIS A 596 8.88 30.51 -32.27
CA HIS A 596 9.59 31.52 -33.06
C HIS A 596 8.89 32.88 -33.08
N ASP A 597 7.59 32.92 -32.71
CA ASP A 597 6.82 34.16 -32.62
C ASP A 597 7.15 34.91 -31.32
N LEU A 598 7.82 36.06 -31.47
CA LEU A 598 8.22 36.92 -30.36
C LEU A 598 7.04 37.30 -29.46
N THR A 599 5.84 37.50 -30.02
CA THR A 599 4.63 37.87 -29.25
C THR A 599 4.17 36.76 -28.32
N LYS A 600 4.18 35.52 -28.79
CA LYS A 600 3.89 34.33 -27.98
C LYS A 600 4.97 34.12 -26.92
N ILE A 601 6.24 34.21 -27.31
CA ILE A 601 7.38 34.05 -26.39
C ILE A 601 7.30 35.05 -25.23
N SER A 602 7.03 36.32 -25.52
CA SER A 602 6.89 37.36 -24.49
C SER A 602 5.70 37.11 -23.56
N LYS A 603 4.53 36.73 -24.10
CA LYS A 603 3.36 36.37 -23.28
C LYS A 603 3.65 35.19 -22.35
N ILE A 604 4.24 34.11 -22.87
CA ILE A 604 4.55 32.93 -22.07
C ILE A 604 5.59 33.27 -20.99
N SER A 605 6.67 33.96 -21.36
CA SER A 605 7.69 34.38 -20.38
C SER A 605 7.13 35.28 -19.28
N LYS A 606 6.21 36.19 -19.62
CA LYS A 606 5.49 37.01 -18.63
C LYS A 606 4.68 36.14 -17.67
N THR A 607 3.93 35.16 -18.18
CA THR A 607 3.11 34.27 -17.34
C THR A 607 3.99 33.42 -16.41
N CYS A 608 5.09 32.84 -16.92
CA CYS A 608 6.04 32.09 -16.12
C CYS A 608 6.64 32.95 -15.00
N PHE A 609 7.09 34.17 -15.33
CA PHE A 609 7.67 35.09 -14.35
C PHE A 609 6.64 35.51 -13.29
N HIS A 610 5.43 35.90 -13.71
CA HIS A 610 4.36 36.27 -12.79
C HIS A 610 3.99 35.14 -11.82
N TYR A 611 3.82 33.92 -12.32
CA TYR A 611 3.57 32.77 -11.46
C TYR A 611 4.75 32.49 -10.53
N SER A 612 5.99 32.60 -11.02
CA SER A 612 7.16 32.38 -10.16
C SER A 612 7.26 33.36 -8.99
N MET A 613 6.77 34.60 -9.16
CA MET A 613 6.72 35.62 -8.10
C MET A 613 5.56 35.40 -7.12
N LYS A 614 4.41 34.93 -7.60
CA LYS A 614 3.20 34.74 -6.79
C LYS A 614 3.35 33.59 -5.79
N PHE A 615 4.13 32.59 -6.15
CA PHE A 615 4.41 31.42 -5.32
C PHE A 615 5.82 31.53 -4.76
N ASN A 616 6.06 31.06 -3.55
CA ASN A 616 7.36 31.15 -2.87
C ASN A 616 8.42 30.25 -3.54
N PHE A 617 8.71 30.43 -4.82
CA PHE A 617 9.83 29.77 -5.47
C PHE A 617 11.15 30.33 -4.95
N HIS A 618 12.20 29.53 -5.06
CA HIS A 618 13.54 29.97 -4.71
C HIS A 618 13.95 31.16 -5.60
N TYR A 619 14.54 32.21 -5.00
CA TYR A 619 14.85 33.48 -5.68
C TYR A 619 15.71 33.29 -6.95
N LYS A 620 16.65 32.34 -6.96
CA LYS A 620 17.45 32.01 -8.17
C LYS A 620 16.58 31.57 -9.36
N PHE A 621 15.51 30.82 -9.12
CA PHE A 621 14.60 30.35 -10.17
C PHE A 621 13.80 31.52 -10.76
N ILE A 622 13.27 32.38 -9.88
CA ILE A 622 12.56 33.61 -10.24
C ILE A 622 13.47 34.51 -11.10
N TYR A 623 14.72 34.69 -10.67
CA TYR A 623 15.70 35.53 -11.36
C TYR A 623 15.96 35.07 -12.79
N ILE A 624 16.13 33.76 -13.03
CA ILE A 624 16.35 33.21 -14.38
C ILE A 624 15.14 33.49 -15.29
N LEU A 625 13.92 33.33 -14.77
CA LEU A 625 12.70 33.63 -15.52
C LEU A 625 12.55 35.13 -15.78
N GLY A 626 12.93 35.98 -14.83
CA GLY A 626 12.98 37.43 -14.97
C GLY A 626 13.94 37.87 -16.06
N LEU A 627 15.16 37.34 -16.08
CA LEU A 627 16.14 37.59 -17.16
C LEU A 627 15.62 37.17 -18.53
N TRP A 628 15.00 35.99 -18.61
CA TRP A 628 14.39 35.54 -19.85
C TRP A 628 13.28 36.48 -20.33
N HIS A 629 12.38 36.88 -19.43
CA HIS A 629 11.30 37.81 -19.76
C HIS A 629 11.83 39.19 -20.14
N LEU A 630 12.89 39.66 -19.48
CA LEU A 630 13.56 40.92 -19.78
C LEU A 630 14.11 40.90 -21.21
N ILE A 631 14.83 39.84 -21.60
CA ILE A 631 15.37 39.68 -22.96
C ILE A 631 14.23 39.74 -24.00
N ASN A 632 13.14 39.02 -23.76
CA ASN A 632 12.02 39.02 -24.70
C ASN A 632 11.27 40.36 -24.75
N SER A 633 11.21 41.09 -23.64
CA SER A 633 10.60 42.42 -23.59
C SER A 633 11.48 43.45 -24.30
N THR A 634 12.81 43.30 -24.19
CA THR A 634 13.77 44.13 -24.93
C THR A 634 13.71 43.88 -26.44
N SER A 635 13.59 42.62 -26.89
CA SER A 635 13.46 42.32 -28.31
C SER A 635 12.14 42.81 -28.91
N GLN A 636 11.10 43.00 -28.09
CA GLN A 636 9.84 43.61 -28.47
C GLN A 636 9.78 45.13 -28.34
N LEU A 637 10.84 45.78 -27.81
CA LEU A 637 10.88 47.22 -27.53
C LEU A 637 9.73 47.69 -26.60
N ASN A 638 9.28 46.85 -25.66
CA ASN A 638 8.23 47.20 -24.72
C ASN A 638 8.81 47.86 -23.45
N GLU A 639 9.12 49.15 -23.53
CA GLU A 639 9.80 49.92 -22.48
C GLU A 639 9.12 49.83 -21.10
N ARG A 640 7.79 49.79 -21.07
CA ARG A 640 7.02 49.69 -19.81
C ARG A 640 7.25 48.36 -19.08
N GLU A 641 7.28 47.25 -19.81
CA GLU A 641 7.53 45.93 -19.22
C GLU A 641 9.00 45.76 -18.84
N ILE A 642 9.93 46.34 -19.62
CA ILE A 642 11.36 46.33 -19.28
C ILE A 642 11.60 47.01 -17.93
N GLN A 643 11.02 48.20 -17.71
CA GLN A 643 11.16 48.92 -16.44
C GLN A 643 10.57 48.12 -15.28
N LYS A 644 9.36 47.56 -15.44
CA LYS A 644 8.72 46.74 -14.42
C LYS A 644 9.52 45.48 -14.08
N THR A 645 10.08 44.82 -15.08
CA THR A 645 10.86 43.58 -14.89
C THR A 645 12.22 43.85 -14.25
N LYS A 646 12.80 45.05 -14.42
CA LYS A 646 14.04 45.43 -13.71
C LYS A 646 13.81 45.80 -12.24
N LEU A 647 12.62 46.30 -11.90
CA LEU A 647 12.27 46.72 -10.54
C LEU A 647 11.87 45.56 -9.63
N ASN A 648 11.27 44.51 -10.22
CA ASN A 648 10.87 43.28 -9.54
C ASN A 648 11.98 42.24 -9.59
#